data_AF-A0A8K0RPZ0-F1
#
_entry.id   AF-A0A8K0RPZ0-F1
#
_cell.length_a   1.000
_cell.length_b   1.000
_cell.length_c   1.000
_cell.angle_alpha   90.00
_cell.angle_beta   90.00
_cell.angle_gamma   90.00
#
_symmetry.space_group_name_H-M   'P 1'
#
loop_
_entity.id
_entity.type
_entity.pdbx_description
1 polymer ?
#
loop_
_entity_poly.entity_id
_entity_poly.type
_entity_poly.pdbx_seq_one_letter_code
_entity_poly.pdbx_strand_id
1 'polypeptide(L)'
;MPHAVNPRVLEPHFLRNVLDVLIIGAGPAGLSAAIALGRVRRSAIVFDSGDQNITSNGYIQTSLANDHETPPPKRDDMMAELKAKYKTVILASTMARSVRERGMVFEVEDATGRRWKGRKVILATGNRDIIPDIPGYQEAWGKNIFDCLQCRGFEESSNNKAAVLLTSDDVNSIDACIRSAYLSLQFTQGTTFLINGMHHAGQHPDIVSARKNGFEVNNRPIKSFRTTTPGSLVTVEFADGSTASYGLIFHRPKAVIVGHSAQQLDLEMTPAGQILIEDEYQGTCKRGVFAAGDCATTLKYESMGVGSGMVAGIGANLQIVEDDMSLTTTHNDSRVWPTISEPLCFLGHRALNFGPSAVTTSSLNHAIETFPHSMLSSRVSLAARSAGRSLAFCQTRRGLATAAAVTSISRSHKVVVIGGGSAGLAISHQLLRSGRFGSEEIAIVDPAQYHHYQPGWTLVGAGLKTKEELRMNMPELIDPKLKFYNVSVNGLTPEDNTITLGTGDKVNYEHLVVAPGIKINYDSVEGLPEALAERNGPVSSIYGYDFCDKVFPNIQQLQKGNAIFTQPAGVIKCAGAPQKTMWLALDHWKQTGLYDPTNPSASPIKISFATGLPVMFGVPKYSAALEKMRQERGVEGLFQHDLVAIEGNKAIFARPDGQEKVTKDFDFLHVVPKMGPHDFVKNSALANEAGYVAVNDNTLRHNKFANVWSAGDASSLPTSKTAAAVTSEAPVLVSNLLRAIDGQEPEPAYDGYTSCPLLTEYGKVMLAEFKYGGVPKETFGEILGIDQAVPRRSFYHLKKDFFPWVYKNYMVKGTWGGPKGWIK
;
A
#
# COMPACT_ATOMS: atom_id res chain seq x y z
N MET A 1 20.43 -41.88 46.31
CA MET A 1 19.34 -42.03 45.33
C MET A 1 18.97 -40.63 44.85
N PRO A 2 19.17 -40.28 43.57
CA PRO A 2 18.76 -38.99 43.04
C PRO A 2 17.26 -39.01 42.75
N HIS A 3 16.56 -37.94 43.12
CA HIS A 3 15.15 -37.74 42.79
C HIS A 3 14.99 -37.59 41.27
N ALA A 4 14.04 -38.36 40.74
CA ALA A 4 13.69 -38.43 39.33
C ALA A 4 13.28 -37.06 38.78
N VAL A 5 13.91 -36.66 37.67
CA VAL A 5 13.54 -35.49 36.86
C VAL A 5 12.36 -35.88 35.97
N ASN A 6 11.33 -35.03 35.93
CA ASN A 6 10.12 -35.22 35.14
C ASN A 6 10.43 -35.13 33.62
N PRO A 7 10.09 -36.15 32.80
CA PRO A 7 10.42 -36.19 31.37
C PRO A 7 9.66 -35.18 30.49
N ARG A 8 8.76 -34.36 31.05
CA ARG A 8 8.03 -33.31 30.31
C ARG A 8 8.66 -31.92 30.38
N VAL A 9 9.73 -31.73 31.15
CA VAL A 9 10.49 -30.48 31.13
C VAL A 9 11.53 -30.62 30.03
N LEU A 10 11.37 -29.86 28.94
CA LEU A 10 12.43 -29.68 27.94
C LEU A 10 13.66 -29.13 28.68
N GLU A 11 14.65 -29.98 28.91
CA GLU A 11 15.99 -29.55 29.31
C GLU A 11 16.45 -28.48 28.30
N PRO A 12 17.10 -27.38 28.73
CA PRO A 12 17.67 -26.41 27.80
C PRO A 12 18.53 -27.17 26.79
N HIS A 13 18.07 -27.22 25.54
CA HIS A 13 18.82 -27.84 24.46
C HIS A 13 20.04 -26.97 24.17
N PHE A 14 21.11 -27.16 24.94
CA PHE A 14 22.45 -26.89 24.47
C PHE A 14 22.74 -27.92 23.36
N LEU A 15 22.20 -27.70 22.16
CA LEU A 15 22.83 -28.22 20.96
C LEU A 15 24.29 -27.77 21.09
N ARG A 16 25.22 -28.71 21.28
CA ARG A 16 26.61 -28.41 21.71
C ARG A 16 27.15 -27.23 20.88
N ASN A 17 27.25 -26.05 21.51
CA ASN A 17 27.71 -24.77 20.95
C ASN A 17 26.71 -23.87 20.16
N VAL A 18 25.38 -24.00 20.36
CA VAL A 18 24.36 -23.09 19.81
C VAL A 18 23.43 -22.60 20.93
N LEU A 19 23.26 -21.27 21.03
CA LEU A 19 22.32 -20.64 21.96
C LEU A 19 20.90 -20.57 21.36
N ASP A 20 19.89 -20.33 22.17
CA ASP A 20 18.54 -20.10 21.65
C ASP A 20 18.47 -18.75 20.94
N VAL A 21 18.99 -17.68 21.55
CA VAL A 21 18.85 -16.31 21.01
C VAL A 21 20.14 -15.48 21.15
N LEU A 22 20.51 -14.78 20.07
CA LEU A 22 21.54 -13.74 20.07
C LEU A 22 20.89 -12.36 20.12
N ILE A 23 21.23 -11.51 21.09
CA ILE A 23 20.64 -10.18 21.25
C ILE A 23 21.72 -9.13 20.98
N ILE A 24 21.56 -8.37 19.90
CA ILE A 24 22.51 -7.34 19.49
C ILE A 24 22.02 -5.98 20.02
N GLY A 25 22.69 -5.48 21.06
CA GLY A 25 22.35 -4.23 21.72
C GLY A 25 21.81 -4.48 23.12
N ALA A 26 22.37 -3.75 24.09
CA ALA A 26 22.09 -3.91 25.51
C ALA A 26 21.36 -2.69 26.11
N GLY A 27 20.62 -1.93 25.29
CA GLY A 27 19.70 -0.88 25.78
C GLY A 27 18.42 -1.47 26.41
N PRO A 28 17.45 -0.62 26.80
CA PRO A 28 16.21 -1.06 27.44
C PRO A 28 15.48 -2.19 26.70
N ALA A 29 15.42 -2.12 25.36
CA ALA A 29 14.82 -3.17 24.54
C ALA A 29 15.59 -4.51 24.62
N GLY A 30 16.91 -4.49 24.50
CA GLY A 30 17.72 -5.70 24.54
C GLY A 30 17.71 -6.38 25.92
N LEU A 31 17.80 -5.58 26.98
CA LEU A 31 17.72 -6.11 28.35
C LEU A 31 16.32 -6.66 28.68
N SER A 32 15.26 -6.01 28.22
CA SER A 32 13.88 -6.51 28.38
C SER A 32 13.65 -7.82 27.61
N ALA A 33 14.17 -7.94 26.38
CA ALA A 33 14.15 -9.19 25.63
C ALA A 33 14.89 -10.31 26.37
N ALA A 34 16.04 -9.99 26.98
CA ALA A 34 16.80 -10.94 27.78
C ALA A 34 16.03 -11.39 29.04
N ILE A 35 15.28 -10.51 29.70
CA ILE A 35 14.38 -10.86 30.81
C ILE A 35 13.31 -11.85 30.31
N ALA A 36 12.64 -11.53 29.21
CA ALA A 36 11.58 -12.38 28.65
C ALA A 36 12.07 -13.81 28.43
N LEU A 37 13.25 -13.95 27.82
CA LEU A 37 13.88 -15.23 27.52
C LEU A 37 14.42 -15.95 28.76
N GLY A 38 15.04 -15.21 29.70
CA GLY A 38 15.54 -15.74 30.96
C GLY A 38 14.42 -16.34 31.82
N ARG A 39 13.24 -15.72 31.85
CA ARG A 39 12.07 -16.20 32.60
C ARG A 39 11.54 -17.54 32.08
N VAL A 40 11.65 -17.80 30.78
CA VAL A 40 11.30 -19.07 30.15
C VAL A 40 12.51 -20.01 29.98
N ARG A 41 13.62 -19.71 30.68
CA ARG A 41 14.85 -20.51 30.73
C ARG A 41 15.51 -20.75 29.37
N ARG A 42 15.32 -19.86 28.40
CA ARG A 42 16.03 -19.88 27.12
C ARG A 42 17.46 -19.35 27.31
N SER A 43 18.39 -19.94 26.56
CA SER A 43 19.79 -19.53 26.55
C SER A 43 19.97 -18.32 25.62
N ALA A 44 20.46 -17.21 26.17
CA ALA A 44 20.62 -15.99 25.40
C ALA A 44 21.97 -15.31 25.69
N ILE A 45 22.47 -14.56 24.72
CA ILE A 45 23.62 -13.67 24.90
C ILE A 45 23.25 -12.26 24.47
N VAL A 46 23.61 -11.27 25.28
CA VAL A 46 23.43 -9.84 24.98
C VAL A 46 24.79 -9.24 24.68
N PHE A 47 24.95 -8.67 23.48
CA PHE A 47 26.15 -7.95 23.07
C PHE A 47 26.03 -6.48 23.46
N ASP A 48 26.98 -6.03 24.28
CA ASP A 48 27.09 -4.66 24.75
C ASP A 48 28.31 -3.96 24.13
N SER A 49 28.07 -2.95 23.30
CA SER A 49 29.12 -2.09 22.74
C SER A 49 29.68 -1.06 23.73
N GLY A 50 29.05 -0.84 24.88
CA GLY A 50 29.37 0.22 25.84
C GLY A 50 29.03 1.64 25.37
N ASP A 51 28.90 1.82 24.05
CA ASP A 51 28.53 3.07 23.39
C ASP A 51 27.01 3.21 23.37
N GLN A 52 26.46 4.05 24.24
CA GLN A 52 25.04 4.38 24.24
C GLN A 52 24.82 5.86 23.92
N ASN A 53 23.99 6.11 22.91
CA ASN A 53 23.22 7.35 22.82
C ASN A 53 22.10 7.31 23.87
N ILE A 54 22.44 7.40 25.15
CA ILE A 54 21.48 7.93 26.11
C ILE A 54 21.37 9.41 25.72
N THR A 55 20.30 9.78 25.04
CA THR A 55 19.91 11.18 24.90
C THR A 55 20.08 11.84 26.26
N SER A 56 20.88 12.90 26.32
CA SER A 56 21.57 13.46 27.48
C SER A 56 20.64 14.13 28.51
N ASN A 57 19.45 13.58 28.73
CA ASN A 57 18.40 14.19 29.52
C ASN A 57 18.61 14.05 31.02
N GLY A 58 19.48 13.17 31.53
CA GLY A 58 19.84 13.13 32.96
C GLY A 58 18.77 12.64 33.94
N TYR A 59 17.56 12.30 33.48
CA TYR A 59 16.42 11.74 34.25
C TYR A 59 15.72 10.64 33.43
N ILE A 60 14.98 9.73 34.08
CA ILE A 60 13.97 8.90 33.40
C ILE A 60 12.69 9.72 33.24
N GLN A 61 12.09 9.72 32.04
CA GLN A 61 10.82 10.39 31.77
C GLN A 61 9.80 9.40 31.21
N THR A 62 8.52 9.60 31.52
CA THR A 62 7.38 8.80 31.02
C THR A 62 7.43 7.32 31.40
N SER A 63 8.11 7.01 32.52
CA SER A 63 8.13 5.68 33.13
C SER A 63 7.30 5.68 34.41
N LEU A 64 6.23 4.89 34.43
CA LEU A 64 5.42 4.72 35.63
C LEU A 64 6.32 4.23 36.79
N ALA A 65 6.14 4.81 37.98
CA ALA A 65 6.92 4.62 39.21
C ALA A 65 8.33 5.25 39.25
N ASN A 66 8.95 5.61 38.13
CA ASN A 66 10.30 6.19 38.08
C ASN A 66 10.35 7.55 37.36
N ASP A 67 9.20 8.19 37.14
CA ASP A 67 9.10 9.46 36.42
C ASP A 67 9.81 10.58 37.20
N HIS A 68 10.74 11.27 36.55
CA HIS A 68 11.63 12.29 37.13
C HIS A 68 12.62 11.79 38.20
N GLU A 69 12.84 10.48 38.33
CA GLU A 69 13.85 9.99 39.28
C GLU A 69 15.27 10.45 38.92
N THR A 70 16.02 10.86 39.95
CA THR A 70 17.43 11.25 39.85
C THR A 70 18.31 10.56 40.90
N PRO A 71 19.42 9.91 40.50
CA PRO A 71 19.77 9.56 39.11
C PRO A 71 18.84 8.47 38.55
N PRO A 72 18.69 8.36 37.22
CA PRO A 72 17.96 7.25 36.61
C PRO A 72 18.58 5.90 37.05
N PRO A 73 17.77 4.82 37.21
CA PRO A 73 18.25 3.44 37.33
C PRO A 73 19.45 3.20 36.42
N LYS A 74 20.60 2.87 37.03
CA LYS A 74 21.81 2.72 36.23
C LYS A 74 21.64 1.44 35.44
N ARG A 75 22.00 1.50 34.16
CA ARG A 75 22.18 0.33 33.29
C ARG A 75 22.87 -0.83 34.01
N ASP A 76 23.88 -0.52 34.81
CA ASP A 76 24.63 -1.49 35.62
C ASP A 76 23.74 -2.24 36.61
N ASP A 77 22.73 -1.58 37.19
CA ASP A 77 21.77 -2.19 38.11
C ASP A 77 20.85 -3.17 37.36
N MET A 78 20.35 -2.78 36.18
CA MET A 78 19.54 -3.67 35.31
C MET A 78 20.33 -4.91 34.86
N MET A 79 21.60 -4.71 34.50
CA MET A 79 22.51 -5.80 34.13
C MET A 79 22.87 -6.69 35.31
N ALA A 80 23.12 -6.10 36.49
CA ALA A 80 23.40 -6.83 37.72
C ALA A 80 22.19 -7.68 38.12
N GLU A 81 20.97 -7.14 38.01
CA GLU A 81 19.74 -7.89 38.25
C GLU A 81 19.62 -9.10 37.32
N LEU A 82 19.77 -8.88 36.01
CA LEU A 82 19.72 -9.94 34.99
C LEU A 82 20.71 -11.06 35.29
N LYS A 83 21.97 -10.71 35.60
CA LYS A 83 23.05 -11.65 35.92
C LYS A 83 22.82 -12.38 37.25
N ALA A 84 22.21 -11.71 38.22
CA ALA A 84 21.86 -12.31 39.51
C ALA A 84 20.75 -13.36 39.35
N LYS A 85 19.67 -13.01 38.62
CA LYS A 85 18.43 -13.80 38.54
C LYS A 85 18.42 -14.87 37.45
N TYR A 86 19.03 -14.64 36.28
CA TYR A 86 18.88 -15.53 35.11
C TYR A 86 20.22 -16.06 34.62
N LYS A 87 20.61 -17.26 35.08
CA LYS A 87 21.89 -17.90 34.72
C LYS A 87 21.99 -18.36 33.26
N THR A 88 20.86 -18.43 32.54
CA THR A 88 20.82 -18.75 31.11
C THR A 88 21.09 -17.55 30.20
N VAL A 89 21.19 -16.34 30.76
CA VAL A 89 21.49 -15.12 30.03
C VAL A 89 22.95 -14.73 30.25
N ILE A 90 23.69 -14.59 29.16
CA ILE A 90 25.09 -14.16 29.14
C ILE A 90 25.13 -12.68 28.75
N LEU A 91 25.81 -11.86 29.55
CA LEU A 91 26.10 -10.48 29.20
C LEU A 91 27.53 -10.39 28.70
N ALA A 92 27.72 -10.00 27.44
CA ALA A 92 29.02 -9.89 26.82
C ALA A 92 29.37 -8.41 26.61
N SER A 93 30.38 -7.92 27.33
CA SER A 93 30.93 -6.56 27.20
C SER A 93 31.78 -6.42 25.93
N THR A 94 31.18 -6.69 24.78
CA THR A 94 31.79 -6.59 23.46
C THR A 94 30.74 -6.26 22.41
N MET A 95 31.13 -5.47 21.41
CA MET A 95 30.28 -5.09 20.29
C MET A 95 30.15 -6.27 19.30
N ALA A 96 28.93 -6.49 18.79
CA ALA A 96 28.72 -7.34 17.62
C ALA A 96 29.25 -6.63 16.36
N ARG A 97 30.23 -7.24 15.68
CA ARG A 97 30.86 -6.69 14.48
C ARG A 97 30.11 -7.09 13.20
N SER A 98 29.64 -8.33 13.15
CA SER A 98 28.84 -8.81 12.03
C SER A 98 27.84 -9.85 12.47
N VAL A 99 26.73 -9.92 11.73
CA VAL A 99 25.72 -10.96 11.84
C VAL A 99 25.48 -11.55 10.46
N ARG A 100 25.30 -12.87 10.39
CA ARG A 100 24.98 -13.58 9.15
C ARG A 100 24.08 -14.77 9.42
N GLU A 101 23.27 -15.09 8.43
CA GLU A 101 22.46 -16.29 8.37
C GLU A 101 23.32 -17.48 7.88
N ARG A 102 23.17 -18.65 8.50
CA ARG A 102 23.84 -19.90 8.10
C ARG A 102 22.88 -21.09 8.26
N GLY A 103 22.06 -21.32 7.24
CA GLY A 103 21.02 -22.35 7.29
C GLY A 103 19.97 -22.00 8.34
N MET A 104 19.68 -22.91 9.27
CA MET A 104 18.68 -22.69 10.33
C MET A 104 19.19 -21.90 11.56
N VAL A 105 20.42 -21.37 11.53
CA VAL A 105 21.02 -20.64 12.65
C VAL A 105 21.65 -19.33 12.19
N PHE A 106 21.80 -18.40 13.14
CA PHE A 106 22.49 -17.14 12.97
C PHE A 106 23.86 -17.19 13.64
N GLU A 107 24.83 -16.51 13.04
CA GLU A 107 26.18 -16.39 13.58
C GLU A 107 26.55 -14.91 13.74
N VAL A 108 26.91 -14.53 14.97
CA VAL A 108 27.43 -13.21 15.31
C VAL A 108 28.92 -13.31 15.60
N GLU A 109 29.71 -12.47 14.95
CA GLU A 109 31.13 -12.28 15.26
C GLU A 109 31.28 -11.01 16.09
N ASP A 110 31.91 -11.11 17.26
CA ASP A 110 32.15 -9.96 18.13
C ASP A 110 33.47 -9.23 17.80
N ALA A 111 33.70 -8.10 18.46
CA ALA A 111 34.89 -7.27 18.24
C ALA A 111 36.21 -7.98 18.61
N THR A 112 36.16 -9.06 19.40
CA THR A 112 37.33 -9.89 19.75
C THR A 112 37.63 -10.96 18.70
N GLY A 113 36.77 -11.08 17.67
CA GLY A 113 36.86 -12.12 16.63
C GLY A 113 36.21 -13.45 17.03
N ARG A 114 35.57 -13.52 18.20
CA ARG A 114 34.87 -14.72 18.66
C ARG A 114 33.52 -14.82 17.96
N ARG A 115 33.14 -16.05 17.60
CA ARG A 115 31.88 -16.36 16.91
C ARG A 115 30.90 -17.05 17.84
N TRP A 116 29.66 -16.58 17.78
CA TRP A 116 28.54 -17.03 18.59
C TRP A 116 27.43 -17.49 17.65
N LYS A 117 26.85 -18.65 17.93
CA LYS A 117 25.75 -19.20 17.14
C LYS A 117 24.47 -19.18 17.95
N GLY A 118 23.37 -18.82 17.32
CA GLY A 118 22.05 -18.93 17.95
C GLY A 118 20.95 -19.27 16.96
N ARG A 119 19.85 -19.84 17.45
CA ARG A 119 18.69 -20.21 16.63
C ARG A 119 17.93 -19.00 16.12
N LYS A 120 17.91 -17.91 16.90
CA LYS A 120 17.24 -16.64 16.60
C LYS A 120 18.16 -15.47 16.89
N VAL A 121 17.89 -14.31 16.29
CA VAL A 121 18.57 -13.05 16.58
C VAL A 121 17.57 -11.93 16.83
N ILE A 122 17.82 -11.12 17.86
CA ILE A 122 17.06 -9.90 18.18
C ILE A 122 17.98 -8.71 17.97
N LEU A 123 17.59 -7.81 17.06
CA LEU A 123 18.25 -6.54 16.83
C LEU A 123 17.64 -5.48 17.75
N ALA A 124 18.43 -5.01 18.71
CA ALA A 124 18.09 -3.94 19.65
C ALA A 124 19.17 -2.85 19.62
N THR A 125 19.67 -2.55 18.42
CA THR A 125 20.84 -1.69 18.20
C THR A 125 20.58 -0.20 18.42
N GLY A 126 19.31 0.20 18.45
CA GLY A 126 18.91 1.61 18.53
C GLY A 126 19.23 2.39 17.24
N ASN A 127 19.14 3.71 17.32
CA ASN A 127 19.50 4.62 16.24
C ASN A 127 20.44 5.74 16.72
N ARG A 128 21.03 6.44 15.76
CA ARG A 128 21.88 7.61 15.96
C ARG A 128 21.34 8.76 15.13
N ASP A 129 21.17 9.90 15.77
CA ASP A 129 20.79 11.13 15.11
C ASP A 129 21.98 11.71 14.32
N ILE A 130 21.69 12.17 13.10
CA ILE A 130 22.63 12.92 12.26
C ILE A 130 22.54 14.37 12.70
N ILE A 131 23.50 14.76 13.52
CA ILE A 131 23.62 16.11 14.06
C ILE A 131 24.03 17.07 12.92
N PRO A 132 23.31 18.20 12.74
CA PRO A 132 23.68 19.23 11.78
C PRO A 132 25.07 19.82 12.05
N ASP A 133 25.83 20.08 11.00
CA ASP A 133 27.13 20.77 11.07
C ASP A 133 26.92 22.28 11.23
N ILE A 134 26.40 22.68 12.40
CA ILE A 134 26.22 24.08 12.79
C ILE A 134 27.03 24.31 14.07
N PRO A 135 28.00 25.24 14.09
CA PRO A 135 28.80 25.51 15.28
C PRO A 135 27.92 25.76 16.52
N GLY A 136 28.24 25.09 17.63
CA GLY A 136 27.50 25.20 18.90
C GLY A 136 26.25 24.32 19.00
N TYR A 137 25.81 23.68 17.92
CA TYR A 137 24.63 22.81 17.94
C TYR A 137 24.87 21.58 18.82
N GLN A 138 26.01 20.90 18.64
CA GLN A 138 26.34 19.68 19.38
C GLN A 138 26.41 19.95 20.90
N GLU A 139 26.92 21.10 21.29
CA GLU A 139 27.03 21.53 22.69
C GLU A 139 25.68 21.82 23.32
N ALA A 140 24.71 22.28 22.51
CA ALA A 140 23.34 22.59 22.88
C ALA A 140 22.39 21.36 22.81
N TRP A 141 22.76 20.32 22.05
CA TRP A 141 22.00 19.09 21.90
C TRP A 141 21.79 18.39 23.25
N GLY A 142 20.52 18.12 23.57
CA GLY A 142 20.06 17.54 24.82
C GLY A 142 20.33 18.36 26.08
N LYS A 143 20.68 19.64 25.93
CA LYS A 143 20.67 20.66 27.02
C LYS A 143 19.63 21.76 26.80
N ASN A 144 19.51 22.20 25.55
CA ASN A 144 18.55 23.22 25.11
C ASN A 144 17.83 22.82 23.82
N ILE A 145 18.44 21.95 23.01
CA ILE A 145 17.85 21.41 21.78
C ILE A 145 17.41 19.96 22.04
N PHE A 146 16.13 19.64 21.83
CA PHE A 146 15.57 18.32 22.11
C PHE A 146 14.74 17.78 20.95
N ASP A 147 14.66 16.45 20.84
CA ASP A 147 13.92 15.74 19.79
C ASP A 147 12.49 15.31 20.21
N CYS A 148 12.20 15.35 21.51
CA CYS A 148 10.97 14.84 22.08
C CYS A 148 10.30 15.83 23.04
N LEU A 149 9.18 16.39 22.59
CA LEU A 149 8.32 17.28 23.38
C LEU A 149 7.66 16.58 24.57
N GLN A 150 7.23 15.34 24.41
CA GLN A 150 6.64 14.56 25.50
C GLN A 150 7.65 14.21 26.60
N CYS A 151 8.94 14.19 26.25
CA CYS A 151 10.01 13.80 27.17
C CYS A 151 10.57 15.00 27.96
N ARG A 152 10.38 16.24 27.48
CA ARG A 152 11.00 17.44 28.07
C ARG A 152 10.07 18.66 28.16
N GLY A 153 8.93 18.63 27.49
CA GLY A 153 8.05 19.79 27.38
C GLY A 153 7.48 20.24 28.72
N PHE A 154 7.22 19.29 29.64
CA PHE A 154 6.68 19.60 30.96
C PHE A 154 7.70 20.38 31.82
N GLU A 155 8.94 19.91 31.89
CA GLU A 155 10.01 20.53 32.67
C GLU A 155 10.43 21.89 32.12
N GLU A 156 10.32 22.06 30.80
CA GLU A 156 10.72 23.29 30.12
C GLU A 156 9.54 24.26 29.94
N SER A 157 8.36 23.94 30.47
CA SER A 157 7.12 24.73 30.33
C SER A 157 7.18 26.14 30.95
N SER A 158 8.13 26.39 31.86
CA SER A 158 8.39 27.73 32.39
C SER A 158 9.05 28.68 31.37
N ASN A 159 9.54 28.15 30.23
CA ASN A 159 10.15 28.95 29.18
C ASN A 159 9.09 29.52 28.23
N ASN A 160 8.85 30.84 28.30
CA ASN A 160 7.87 31.53 27.47
C ASN A 160 8.28 31.76 26.00
N LYS A 161 9.41 31.20 25.55
CA LYS A 161 9.93 31.42 24.20
C LYS A 161 10.61 30.17 23.64
N ALA A 162 9.85 29.40 22.87
CA ALA A 162 10.32 28.19 22.21
C ALA A 162 10.53 28.39 20.71
N ALA A 163 11.32 27.50 20.11
CA ALA A 163 11.42 27.38 18.66
C ALA A 163 11.32 25.93 18.20
N VAL A 164 10.89 25.74 16.95
CA VAL A 164 11.09 24.50 16.22
C VAL A 164 12.10 24.75 15.11
N LEU A 165 13.09 23.89 15.00
CA LEU A 165 14.17 24.01 14.03
C LEU A 165 13.93 23.03 12.89
N LEU A 166 14.12 23.53 11.67
CA LEU A 166 14.16 22.74 10.45
C LEU A 166 15.57 22.84 9.86
N THR A 167 16.23 21.70 9.63
CA THR A 167 17.58 21.63 9.03
C THR A 167 17.65 20.83 7.73
N SER A 168 16.54 20.24 7.31
CA SER A 168 16.41 19.46 6.07
C SER A 168 15.07 19.79 5.40
N ASP A 169 15.05 19.77 4.07
CA ASP A 169 13.87 20.05 3.25
C ASP A 169 13.06 18.80 2.87
N ASP A 170 13.47 17.63 3.35
CA ASP A 170 12.70 16.42 3.13
C ASP A 170 11.33 16.48 3.82
N VAL A 171 10.33 15.85 3.20
CA VAL A 171 8.93 15.88 3.64
C VAL A 171 8.78 15.46 5.10
N ASN A 172 9.52 14.45 5.57
CA ASN A 172 9.41 13.96 6.95
C ASN A 172 9.92 15.00 7.96
N SER A 173 11.00 15.71 7.63
CA SER A 173 11.55 16.78 8.47
C SER A 173 10.61 17.99 8.55
N ILE A 174 10.01 18.40 7.43
CA ILE A 174 9.02 19.50 7.39
C ILE A 174 7.80 19.13 8.24
N ASP A 175 7.26 17.94 8.04
CA ASP A 175 6.14 17.39 8.79
C ASP A 175 6.41 17.32 10.30
N ALA A 176 7.59 16.82 10.68
CA ALA A 176 8.01 16.71 12.08
C ALA A 176 8.18 18.09 12.72
N CYS A 177 8.66 19.08 11.96
CA CYS A 177 8.79 20.46 12.41
C CYS A 177 7.41 21.09 12.66
N ILE A 178 6.46 20.92 11.73
CA ILE A 178 5.08 21.41 11.88
C ILE A 178 4.40 20.75 13.08
N ARG A 179 4.45 19.42 13.18
CA ARG A 179 3.85 18.69 14.32
C ARG A 179 4.45 19.12 15.65
N SER A 180 5.77 19.31 15.72
CA SER A 180 6.44 19.81 16.91
C SER A 180 5.95 21.22 17.29
N ALA A 181 5.67 22.09 16.32
CA ALA A 181 5.18 23.45 16.61
C ALA A 181 3.79 23.45 17.22
N TYR A 182 2.88 22.62 16.69
CA TYR A 182 1.54 22.50 17.27
C TYR A 182 1.56 21.81 18.64
N LEU A 183 2.45 20.82 18.83
CA LEU A 183 2.62 20.17 20.13
C LEU A 183 3.22 21.11 21.18
N SER A 184 4.11 22.03 20.81
CA SER A 184 4.72 22.96 21.76
C SER A 184 3.70 23.93 22.39
N LEU A 185 2.55 24.16 21.74
CA LEU A 185 1.47 24.98 22.29
C LEU A 185 0.89 24.44 23.62
N GLN A 186 1.13 23.17 23.95
CA GLN A 186 0.76 22.59 25.25
C GLN A 186 1.61 23.14 26.40
N PHE A 187 2.80 23.68 26.10
CA PHE A 187 3.81 24.06 27.09
C PHE A 187 4.18 25.54 27.03
N THR A 188 3.96 26.22 25.89
CA THR A 188 4.36 27.62 25.71
C THR A 188 3.39 28.36 24.79
N GLN A 189 3.17 29.64 25.06
CA GLN A 189 2.24 30.48 24.27
C GLN A 189 2.84 31.00 22.97
N GLY A 190 4.17 30.94 22.80
CA GLY A 190 4.88 31.48 21.64
C GLY A 190 5.93 30.50 21.11
N THR A 191 5.76 30.07 19.86
CA THR A 191 6.71 29.20 19.15
C THR A 191 7.12 29.82 17.81
N THR A 192 8.43 29.89 17.59
CA THR A 192 9.00 30.35 16.31
C THR A 192 9.48 29.18 15.46
N PHE A 193 9.11 29.14 14.19
CA PHE A 193 9.74 28.29 13.18
C PHE A 193 11.10 28.88 12.78
N LEU A 194 12.19 28.14 13.00
CA LEU A 194 13.53 28.43 12.51
C LEU A 194 13.78 27.59 11.25
N ILE A 195 13.64 28.21 10.08
CA ILE A 195 13.67 27.51 8.77
C ILE A 195 15.07 27.49 8.13
N ASN A 196 16.05 28.14 8.78
CA ASN A 196 17.46 28.06 8.42
C ASN A 196 17.76 28.39 6.94
N GLY A 197 17.10 29.41 6.37
CA GLY A 197 17.33 29.83 4.98
C GLY A 197 16.61 29.00 3.91
N MET A 198 15.85 27.96 4.28
CA MET A 198 15.10 27.12 3.33
C MET A 198 13.81 27.81 2.87
N HIS A 199 13.95 28.73 1.91
CA HIS A 199 12.84 29.55 1.39
C HIS A 199 11.62 28.76 0.93
N HIS A 200 11.82 27.63 0.25
CA HIS A 200 10.72 26.80 -0.24
C HIS A 200 9.96 26.14 0.92
N ALA A 201 10.65 25.70 1.98
CA ALA A 201 10.03 25.13 3.17
C ALA A 201 9.18 26.18 3.91
N GLY A 202 9.65 27.44 3.93
CA GLY A 202 8.86 28.56 4.46
C GLY A 202 7.56 28.86 3.68
N GLN A 203 7.45 28.39 2.44
CA GLN A 203 6.23 28.50 1.62
C GLN A 203 5.35 27.24 1.68
N HIS A 204 5.72 26.25 2.49
CA HIS A 204 4.90 25.05 2.68
C HIS A 204 3.49 25.45 3.16
N PRO A 205 2.40 24.93 2.57
CA PRO A 205 1.03 25.35 2.88
C PRO A 205 0.71 25.34 4.38
N ASP A 206 1.19 24.34 5.10
CA ASP A 206 0.96 24.21 6.54
C ASP A 206 1.81 25.15 7.39
N ILE A 207 3.02 25.52 6.95
CA ILE A 207 3.84 26.54 7.63
C ILE A 207 3.23 27.92 7.39
N VAL A 208 2.74 28.18 6.17
CA VAL A 208 1.98 29.39 5.84
C VAL A 208 0.67 29.46 6.65
N SER A 209 -0.02 28.33 6.82
CA SER A 209 -1.21 28.21 7.67
C SER A 209 -0.87 28.43 9.14
N ALA A 210 0.21 27.83 9.66
CA ALA A 210 0.69 28.05 11.02
C ALA A 210 1.00 29.54 11.26
N ARG A 211 1.62 30.23 10.30
CA ARG A 211 1.83 31.68 10.40
C ARG A 211 0.54 32.48 10.58
N LYS A 212 -0.55 32.08 9.89
CA LYS A 212 -1.88 32.70 10.07
C LYS A 212 -2.48 32.40 11.45
N ASN A 213 -2.11 31.28 12.06
CA ASN A 213 -2.55 30.86 13.39
C ASN A 213 -1.66 31.40 14.53
N GLY A 214 -0.84 32.44 14.27
CA GLY A 214 -0.08 33.14 15.30
C GLY A 214 1.33 32.61 15.55
N PHE A 215 1.80 31.61 14.80
CA PHE A 215 3.19 31.18 14.87
C PHE A 215 4.12 32.17 14.17
N GLU A 216 5.29 32.44 14.78
CA GLU A 216 6.33 33.23 14.14
C GLU A 216 7.13 32.36 13.16
N VAL A 217 7.52 32.93 12.02
CA VAL A 217 8.37 32.23 11.05
C VAL A 217 9.61 33.06 10.78
N ASN A 218 10.78 32.49 11.10
CA ASN A 218 12.08 33.08 10.88
C ASN A 218 12.89 32.21 9.90
N ASN A 219 13.05 32.72 8.69
CA ASN A 219 13.77 32.05 7.62
C ASN A 219 15.21 32.58 7.41
N ARG A 220 15.78 33.27 8.39
CA ARG A 220 17.19 33.70 8.30
C ARG A 220 18.10 32.47 8.39
N PRO A 221 19.16 32.36 7.55
CA PRO A 221 20.15 31.31 7.70
C PRO A 221 20.84 31.38 9.06
N ILE A 222 20.97 30.25 9.74
CA ILE A 222 21.60 30.12 11.05
C ILE A 222 23.11 29.95 10.84
N LYS A 223 23.89 30.75 11.55
CA LYS A 223 25.35 30.71 11.54
C LYS A 223 25.92 29.89 12.69
N SER A 224 25.38 30.05 13.91
CA SER A 224 25.83 29.30 15.08
C SER A 224 24.82 29.34 16.23
N PHE A 225 24.99 28.41 17.18
CA PHE A 225 24.36 28.42 18.48
C PHE A 225 25.39 28.80 19.56
N ARG A 226 24.98 29.56 20.56
CA ARG A 226 25.77 29.84 21.77
C ARG A 226 24.94 29.55 23.01
N THR A 227 25.47 28.68 23.86
CA THR A 227 24.96 28.42 25.21
C THR A 227 25.82 29.16 26.22
N THR A 228 25.21 30.04 27.03
CA THR A 228 25.94 30.80 28.06
C THR A 228 26.16 29.98 29.34
N THR A 229 25.11 29.29 29.81
CA THR A 229 25.10 28.48 31.04
C THR A 229 24.07 27.33 30.89
N PRO A 230 24.27 26.13 31.45
CA PRO A 230 23.22 25.11 31.53
C PRO A 230 21.94 25.66 32.19
N GLY A 231 20.77 25.48 31.57
CA GLY A 231 19.50 26.05 32.03
C GLY A 231 19.25 27.52 31.64
N SER A 232 20.15 28.15 30.88
CA SER A 232 19.96 29.49 30.30
C SER A 232 19.49 29.42 28.84
N LEU A 233 18.99 30.54 28.30
CA LEU A 233 18.53 30.64 26.92
C LEU A 233 19.66 30.27 25.93
N VAL A 234 19.33 29.49 24.90
CA VAL A 234 20.22 29.27 23.75
C VAL A 234 20.11 30.46 22.79
N THR A 235 21.25 31.06 22.45
CA THR A 235 21.31 32.17 21.49
C THR A 235 21.65 31.65 20.11
N VAL A 236 20.79 31.95 19.15
CA VAL A 236 20.96 31.67 17.72
C VAL A 236 21.54 32.92 17.06
N GLU A 237 22.72 32.81 16.44
CA GLU A 237 23.30 33.83 15.58
C GLU A 237 22.94 33.53 14.13
N PHE A 238 22.42 34.53 13.42
CA PHE A 238 22.07 34.42 12.00
C PHE A 238 23.20 34.92 11.11
N ALA A 239 23.19 34.53 9.83
CA ALA A 239 24.21 34.92 8.86
C ALA A 239 24.30 36.43 8.60
N ASP A 240 23.23 37.19 8.88
CA ASP A 240 23.19 38.65 8.78
C ASP A 240 23.82 39.37 9.99
N GLY A 241 24.35 38.62 10.97
CA GLY A 241 24.94 39.14 12.20
C GLY A 241 23.95 39.44 13.32
N SER A 242 22.64 39.30 13.08
CA SER A 242 21.61 39.44 14.11
C SER A 242 21.52 38.20 15.01
N THR A 243 20.91 38.33 16.18
CA THR A 243 20.76 37.24 17.15
C THR A 243 19.31 37.11 17.66
N ALA A 244 18.94 35.90 18.08
CA ALA A 244 17.71 35.64 18.83
C ALA A 244 17.94 34.58 19.89
N SER A 245 17.35 34.74 21.08
CA SER A 245 17.46 33.77 22.17
C SER A 245 16.15 33.03 22.40
N TYR A 246 16.25 31.73 22.68
CA TYR A 246 15.14 30.81 22.95
C TYR A 246 15.43 30.04 24.23
N GLY A 247 14.41 29.76 25.04
CA GLY A 247 14.57 28.89 26.21
C GLY A 247 14.72 27.44 25.79
N LEU A 248 14.06 27.07 24.69
CA LEU A 248 13.94 25.71 24.22
C LEU A 248 13.86 25.66 22.70
N ILE A 249 14.59 24.73 22.08
CA ILE A 249 14.49 24.47 20.65
C ILE A 249 14.15 23.00 20.45
N PHE A 250 13.10 22.72 19.69
CA PHE A 250 12.78 21.37 19.27
C PHE A 250 13.35 21.10 17.89
N HIS A 251 14.09 20.02 17.75
CA HIS A 251 14.61 19.58 16.47
C HIS A 251 14.55 18.07 16.35
N ARG A 252 13.96 17.58 15.26
CA ARG A 252 13.96 16.17 14.87
C ARG A 252 14.99 15.96 13.75
N PRO A 253 16.28 15.75 14.07
CA PRO A 253 17.27 15.41 13.07
C PRO A 253 16.96 14.05 12.44
N LYS A 254 17.49 13.83 11.24
CA LYS A 254 17.46 12.52 10.59
C LYS A 254 18.18 11.49 11.45
N ALA A 255 17.57 10.34 11.69
CA ALA A 255 18.20 9.24 12.43
C ALA A 255 18.60 8.09 11.50
N VAL A 256 19.66 7.37 11.85
CA VAL A 256 20.10 6.14 11.17
C VAL A 256 20.29 5.02 12.17
N ILE A 257 19.95 3.79 11.80
CA ILE A 257 20.17 2.63 12.67
C ILE A 257 21.66 2.45 12.96
N VAL A 258 21.99 2.10 14.21
CA VAL A 258 23.37 1.84 14.60
C VAL A 258 23.84 0.51 14.02
N GLY A 259 25.03 0.53 13.43
CA GLY A 259 25.67 -0.65 12.86
C GLY A 259 25.15 -1.02 11.47
N HIS A 260 25.54 -2.22 11.02
CA HIS A 260 25.22 -2.73 9.68
C HIS A 260 24.37 -4.00 9.70
N SER A 261 23.84 -4.38 10.87
CA SER A 261 23.15 -5.66 11.06
C SER A 261 21.91 -5.80 10.18
N ALA A 262 21.15 -4.70 9.99
CA ALA A 262 19.98 -4.70 9.12
C ALA A 262 20.35 -4.96 7.65
N GLN A 263 21.43 -4.33 7.14
CA GLN A 263 21.91 -4.54 5.78
C GLN A 263 22.55 -5.92 5.60
N GLN A 264 23.32 -6.39 6.58
CA GLN A 264 23.97 -7.71 6.54
C GLN A 264 22.96 -8.86 6.52
N LEU A 265 21.81 -8.65 7.18
CA LEU A 265 20.70 -9.59 7.15
C LEU A 265 19.70 -9.29 6.04
N ASP A 266 19.93 -8.30 5.17
CA ASP A 266 19.02 -7.95 4.07
C ASP A 266 17.57 -7.74 4.53
N LEU A 267 17.40 -6.91 5.57
CA LEU A 267 16.10 -6.62 6.17
C LEU A 267 15.42 -5.43 5.49
N GLU A 268 14.10 -5.54 5.32
CA GLU A 268 13.27 -4.42 4.87
C GLU A 268 13.24 -3.27 5.88
N MET A 269 13.15 -2.04 5.36
CA MET A 269 13.20 -0.81 6.14
C MET A 269 11.96 0.04 5.88
N THR A 270 11.47 0.75 6.88
CA THR A 270 10.40 1.75 6.73
C THR A 270 10.90 2.97 5.94
N PRO A 271 10.02 3.76 5.31
CA PRO A 271 10.41 5.03 4.69
C PRO A 271 11.09 6.02 5.65
N ALA A 272 10.80 5.90 6.94
CA ALA A 272 11.41 6.71 8.00
C ALA A 272 12.76 6.16 8.51
N GLY A 273 13.25 5.05 7.95
CA GLY A 273 14.59 4.52 8.20
C GLY A 273 14.72 3.55 9.37
N GLN A 274 13.62 2.98 9.88
CA GLN A 274 13.62 1.91 10.89
C GLN A 274 13.53 0.53 10.21
N ILE A 275 13.91 -0.55 10.90
CA ILE A 275 13.63 -1.92 10.45
C ILE A 275 12.11 -2.12 10.43
N LEU A 276 11.60 -2.68 9.33
CA LEU A 276 10.18 -2.99 9.19
C LEU A 276 9.80 -4.21 10.04
N ILE A 277 8.82 -4.02 10.92
CA ILE A 277 8.21 -5.08 11.73
C ILE A 277 6.93 -5.56 11.03
N GLU A 278 6.81 -6.87 10.82
CA GLU A 278 5.72 -7.48 10.05
C GLU A 278 4.58 -8.04 10.91
N ASP A 279 4.85 -8.30 12.20
CA ASP A 279 3.90 -8.92 13.11
C ASP A 279 3.91 -8.30 14.51
N GLU A 280 2.86 -8.61 15.29
CA GLU A 280 2.72 -8.17 16.67
C GLU A 280 3.77 -8.74 17.64
N TYR A 281 4.60 -9.68 17.20
CA TYR A 281 5.66 -10.34 17.98
C TYR A 281 7.06 -9.80 17.67
N GLN A 282 7.15 -8.65 16.99
CA GLN A 282 8.40 -7.99 16.58
C GLN A 282 9.22 -8.77 15.55
N GLY A 283 8.57 -9.66 14.80
CA GLY A 283 9.16 -10.37 13.67
C GLY A 283 9.46 -9.42 12.50
N THR A 284 10.57 -9.68 11.82
CA THR A 284 10.93 -8.99 10.56
C THR A 284 10.57 -9.87 9.36
N CYS A 285 10.79 -9.36 8.14
CA CYS A 285 10.70 -10.12 6.88
C CYS A 285 11.53 -11.42 6.84
N LYS A 286 12.46 -11.62 7.77
CA LYS A 286 13.23 -12.86 7.93
C LYS A 286 12.81 -13.62 9.17
N ARG A 287 12.32 -14.86 8.97
CA ARG A 287 12.02 -15.78 10.08
C ARG A 287 13.28 -15.99 10.93
N GLY A 288 13.11 -15.88 12.25
CA GLY A 288 14.20 -15.96 13.21
C GLY A 288 14.97 -14.68 13.46
N VAL A 289 14.65 -13.59 12.74
CA VAL A 289 15.17 -12.25 12.99
C VAL A 289 14.05 -11.37 13.53
N PHE A 290 14.29 -10.77 14.70
CA PHE A 290 13.39 -9.84 15.36
C PHE A 290 14.09 -8.49 15.52
N ALA A 291 13.33 -7.40 15.61
CA ALA A 291 13.89 -6.08 15.90
C ALA A 291 13.04 -5.32 16.93
N ALA A 292 13.68 -4.59 17.84
CA ALA A 292 13.01 -3.92 18.96
C ALA A 292 13.71 -2.60 19.35
N GLY A 293 12.96 -1.73 20.04
CA GLY A 293 13.42 -0.39 20.42
C GLY A 293 13.62 0.53 19.22
N ASP A 294 14.48 1.54 19.37
CA ASP A 294 14.57 2.67 18.43
C ASP A 294 15.05 2.30 17.02
N CYS A 295 15.58 1.08 16.83
CA CYS A 295 15.90 0.57 15.51
C CYS A 295 14.65 0.10 14.74
N ALA A 296 13.52 -0.11 15.41
CA ALA A 296 12.28 -0.66 14.87
C ALA A 296 11.06 0.27 15.01
N THR A 297 11.19 1.41 15.70
CA THR A 297 10.07 2.37 15.88
C THR A 297 10.51 3.83 15.84
N THR A 298 9.61 4.70 15.40
CA THR A 298 9.77 6.16 15.49
C THR A 298 9.42 6.72 16.87
N LEU A 299 8.81 5.91 17.73
CA LEU A 299 8.43 6.27 19.10
C LEU A 299 9.58 5.93 20.07
N LYS A 300 10.56 6.83 20.16
CA LYS A 300 11.78 6.67 20.96
C LYS A 300 11.56 6.90 22.47
N TYR A 301 10.68 6.11 23.08
CA TYR A 301 10.45 6.13 24.54
C TYR A 301 11.04 4.89 25.19
N GLU A 302 11.62 5.03 26.37
CA GLU A 302 12.16 3.90 27.13
C GLU A 302 11.11 2.80 27.34
N SER A 303 9.91 3.18 27.79
CA SER A 303 8.78 2.26 27.98
C SER A 303 8.41 1.50 26.70
N MET A 304 8.52 2.14 25.53
CA MET A 304 8.30 1.50 24.24
C MET A 304 9.44 0.55 23.88
N GLY A 305 10.68 0.93 24.18
CA GLY A 305 11.84 0.06 24.08
C GLY A 305 11.69 -1.20 24.93
N VAL A 306 11.36 -1.04 26.21
CA VAL A 306 11.11 -2.15 27.15
C VAL A 306 9.97 -3.04 26.67
N GLY A 307 8.84 -2.45 26.26
CA GLY A 307 7.69 -3.20 25.75
C GLY A 307 8.00 -4.00 24.49
N SER A 308 8.58 -3.36 23.47
CA SER A 308 8.97 -4.03 22.23
C SER A 308 10.04 -5.11 22.46
N GLY A 309 11.00 -4.86 23.36
CA GLY A 309 12.00 -5.85 23.76
C GLY A 309 11.37 -7.10 24.37
N MET A 310 10.44 -6.92 25.33
CA MET A 310 9.70 -8.03 25.95
C MET A 310 8.98 -8.88 24.90
N VAL A 311 8.26 -8.21 23.99
CA VAL A 311 7.50 -8.86 22.93
C VAL A 311 8.43 -9.60 21.96
N ALA A 312 9.56 -9.02 21.56
CA ALA A 312 10.55 -9.70 20.71
C ALA A 312 11.13 -10.97 21.37
N GLY A 313 11.39 -10.92 22.67
CA GLY A 313 11.81 -12.10 23.43
C GLY A 313 10.74 -13.20 23.47
N ILE A 314 9.46 -12.81 23.63
CA ILE A 314 8.31 -13.74 23.55
C ILE A 314 8.21 -14.34 22.15
N GLY A 315 8.28 -13.51 21.10
CA GLY A 315 8.22 -13.93 19.69
C GLY A 315 9.32 -14.92 19.33
N ALA A 316 10.57 -14.63 19.74
CA ALA A 316 11.69 -15.54 19.54
C ALA A 316 11.45 -16.89 20.23
N ASN A 317 10.95 -16.89 21.46
CA ASN A 317 10.62 -18.13 22.16
C ASN A 317 9.48 -18.91 21.47
N LEU A 318 8.43 -18.23 20.99
CA LEU A 318 7.32 -18.87 20.28
C LEU A 318 7.80 -19.54 18.99
N GLN A 319 8.58 -18.84 18.17
CA GLN A 319 9.14 -19.44 16.95
C GLN A 319 10.06 -20.63 17.26
N ILE A 320 10.80 -20.59 18.37
CA ILE A 320 11.61 -21.74 18.79
C ILE A 320 10.72 -22.94 19.16
N VAL A 321 9.62 -22.72 19.89
CA VAL A 321 8.66 -23.77 20.24
C VAL A 321 8.02 -24.36 18.98
N GLU A 322 7.64 -23.53 18.02
CA GLU A 322 7.14 -23.98 16.70
C GLU A 322 8.16 -24.86 15.97
N ASP A 323 9.41 -24.43 15.92
CA ASP A 323 10.48 -25.20 15.28
C ASP A 323 10.67 -26.55 15.99
N ASP A 324 10.64 -26.58 17.33
CA ASP A 324 10.75 -27.81 18.13
C ASP A 324 9.56 -28.78 17.90
N MET A 325 8.34 -28.25 17.72
CA MET A 325 7.14 -29.04 17.37
C MET A 325 7.24 -29.66 15.97
N SER A 326 7.84 -28.94 15.02
CA SER A 326 8.05 -29.45 13.65
C SER A 326 9.08 -30.58 13.57
N LEU A 327 10.08 -30.56 14.46
CA LEU A 327 11.10 -31.62 14.57
C LEU A 327 10.57 -32.90 15.23
N THR A 328 9.59 -32.79 16.13
CA THR A 328 8.97 -33.95 16.78
C THR A 328 7.94 -34.66 15.90
N THR A 329 7.28 -33.94 14.99
CA THR A 329 6.35 -34.54 14.02
C THR A 329 7.06 -35.33 12.92
N THR A 330 8.28 -34.95 12.54
CA THR A 330 9.08 -35.66 11.53
C THR A 330 9.73 -36.96 12.04
N HIS A 331 9.84 -37.17 13.35
CA HIS A 331 10.38 -38.42 13.93
C HIS A 331 9.35 -39.56 14.10
N ASN A 332 8.05 -39.28 13.96
CA ASN A 332 7.01 -40.33 14.03
C ASN A 332 6.75 -41.04 12.70
N ASP A 333 7.33 -40.58 11.59
CA ASP A 333 7.25 -41.21 10.26
C ASP A 333 8.51 -42.04 9.93
N SER A 334 9.00 -42.82 10.89
CA SER A 334 10.12 -43.77 10.69
C SER A 334 9.67 -45.10 10.07
N ARG A 335 8.87 -45.06 9.00
CA ARG A 335 8.83 -46.14 8.01
C ARG A 335 9.00 -45.51 6.64
N VAL A 336 10.03 -45.99 5.93
CA VAL A 336 10.47 -45.59 4.58
C VAL A 336 11.54 -44.48 4.56
N TRP A 337 12.78 -44.91 4.69
CA TRP A 337 13.94 -44.44 3.91
C TRP A 337 14.68 -45.71 3.41
N PRO A 338 15.48 -45.71 2.31
CA PRO A 338 16.22 -44.55 1.79
C PRO A 338 16.27 -44.40 0.25
N THR A 339 16.64 -43.20 -0.24
CA THR A 339 17.91 -43.04 -0.95
C THR A 339 18.34 -41.58 -1.04
N ILE A 340 19.61 -41.38 -0.69
CA ILE A 340 20.39 -40.14 -0.71
C ILE A 340 20.98 -39.99 -2.12
N SER A 341 20.97 -38.78 -2.69
CA SER A 341 22.05 -38.29 -3.55
C SER A 341 21.98 -36.76 -3.73
N GLU A 342 22.68 -36.02 -2.88
CA GLU A 342 23.54 -34.92 -3.35
C GLU A 342 24.88 -35.54 -3.85
N PRO A 343 25.85 -34.81 -4.47
CA PRO A 343 25.95 -33.36 -4.78
C PRO A 343 26.49 -33.07 -6.20
N LEU A 344 26.68 -31.79 -6.58
CA LEU A 344 28.00 -31.20 -6.97
C LEU A 344 27.88 -29.84 -7.68
N CYS A 345 28.39 -28.80 -7.02
CA CYS A 345 29.05 -27.66 -7.66
C CYS A 345 30.40 -28.12 -8.25
N PHE A 346 30.76 -27.70 -9.46
CA PHE A 346 32.16 -27.54 -9.87
C PHE A 346 32.36 -26.45 -10.93
N LEU A 347 33.58 -25.90 -10.89
CA LEU A 347 34.13 -24.75 -11.58
C LEU A 347 34.24 -24.85 -13.12
N GLY A 348 34.21 -23.65 -13.72
CA GLY A 348 34.89 -23.13 -14.92
C GLY A 348 35.57 -24.03 -15.97
N HIS A 349 35.37 -23.66 -17.24
CA HIS A 349 36.49 -23.40 -18.16
C HIS A 349 36.08 -22.56 -19.39
N ARG A 350 37.09 -21.85 -19.91
CA ARG A 350 37.14 -20.99 -21.09
C ARG A 350 36.94 -21.72 -22.43
N ALA A 351 36.53 -20.89 -23.40
CA ALA A 351 36.89 -20.86 -24.84
C ALA A 351 36.27 -21.91 -25.78
N LEU A 352 35.60 -21.42 -26.84
CA LEU A 352 36.21 -21.35 -28.18
C LEU A 352 35.40 -20.45 -29.13
N ASN A 353 36.11 -19.55 -29.80
CA ASN A 353 35.69 -18.77 -30.96
C ASN A 353 35.38 -19.70 -32.14
N PHE A 354 34.33 -19.38 -32.90
CA PHE A 354 34.34 -19.47 -34.36
C PHE A 354 33.34 -18.45 -34.94
N GLY A 355 33.87 -17.49 -35.71
CA GLY A 355 33.19 -16.93 -36.87
C GLY A 355 34.18 -17.04 -38.05
N PRO A 356 33.93 -16.44 -39.22
CA PRO A 356 32.66 -16.03 -39.82
C PRO A 356 32.50 -16.62 -41.25
N SER A 357 31.40 -16.34 -41.94
CA SER A 357 31.35 -16.49 -43.41
C SER A 357 30.52 -15.35 -44.00
N ALA A 358 31.22 -14.42 -44.63
CA ALA A 358 30.67 -13.40 -45.50
C ALA A 358 30.42 -14.00 -46.90
N VAL A 359 29.35 -13.57 -47.56
CA VAL A 359 29.28 -13.53 -49.02
C VAL A 359 28.77 -12.15 -49.42
N THR A 360 29.64 -11.44 -50.12
CA THR A 360 29.40 -10.20 -50.86
C THR A 360 28.98 -10.55 -52.28
N THR A 361 28.02 -9.81 -52.85
CA THR A 361 28.00 -9.45 -54.28
C THR A 361 27.33 -8.10 -54.48
N SER A 362 27.79 -7.43 -55.51
CA SER A 362 27.77 -6.00 -55.79
C SER A 362 26.70 -5.57 -56.80
N SER A 363 26.53 -4.25 -56.88
CA SER A 363 26.55 -3.42 -58.10
C SER A 363 25.23 -2.94 -58.79
N LEU A 364 25.18 -1.60 -58.92
CA LEU A 364 24.89 -0.74 -60.11
C LEU A 364 23.47 -0.20 -60.45
N ASN A 365 23.37 1.14 -60.28
CA ASN A 365 23.01 2.23 -61.22
C ASN A 365 21.59 2.50 -61.81
N HIS A 366 21.22 3.80 -61.68
CA HIS A 366 20.51 4.73 -62.61
C HIS A 366 18.99 4.51 -62.83
N ALA A 367 18.11 5.51 -63.07
CA ALA A 367 18.17 6.94 -63.42
C ALA A 367 16.85 7.65 -62.92
N ILE A 368 16.88 8.92 -62.49
CA ILE A 368 16.44 10.17 -63.19
C ILE A 368 15.00 10.16 -63.73
N GLU A 369 14.13 11.03 -63.18
CA GLU A 369 13.31 11.97 -63.96
C GLU A 369 12.78 13.14 -63.09
N THR A 370 12.60 14.28 -63.75
CA THR A 370 12.56 15.66 -63.25
C THR A 370 11.17 16.32 -63.33
N PHE A 371 10.83 17.19 -62.36
CA PHE A 371 10.18 18.55 -62.37
C PHE A 371 9.16 18.96 -63.48
N PRO A 372 8.23 19.96 -63.28
CA PRO A 372 8.49 21.28 -62.64
C PRO A 372 7.33 22.08 -61.93
N HIS A 373 7.77 23.12 -61.18
CA HIS A 373 7.29 24.52 -60.94
C HIS A 373 5.78 24.87 -60.76
N SER A 374 5.32 25.85 -59.96
CA SER A 374 5.74 27.25 -59.66
C SER A 374 4.97 27.80 -58.42
N MET A 375 5.59 28.41 -57.39
CA MET A 375 5.92 29.84 -57.14
C MET A 375 4.80 30.91 -56.98
N LEU A 376 4.81 31.56 -55.78
CA LEU A 376 4.67 33.02 -55.47
C LEU A 376 3.30 33.72 -55.69
N SER A 377 2.85 34.75 -54.96
CA SER A 377 3.41 35.62 -53.92
C SER A 377 2.30 36.45 -53.21
N SER A 378 2.67 36.97 -52.05
CA SER A 378 2.11 38.01 -51.18
C SER A 378 1.49 39.28 -51.80
N ARG A 379 0.66 40.01 -51.01
CA ARG A 379 0.91 41.40 -50.55
C ARG A 379 -0.18 41.99 -49.62
N VAL A 380 0.26 43.04 -48.92
CA VAL A 380 -0.22 43.76 -47.73
C VAL A 380 -0.92 45.09 -48.10
N SER A 381 -1.68 45.70 -47.17
CA SER A 381 -1.79 47.17 -46.82
C SER A 381 -3.25 47.65 -46.68
N LEU A 382 -3.76 48.04 -45.49
CA LEU A 382 -3.69 49.32 -44.75
C LEU A 382 -4.84 50.34 -45.01
N ALA A 383 -5.67 50.51 -43.97
CA ALA A 383 -6.32 51.71 -43.35
C ALA A 383 -6.65 53.00 -44.14
N ALA A 384 -7.84 53.58 -43.85
CA ALA A 384 -8.02 54.97 -43.34
C ALA A 384 -9.48 55.29 -42.93
N ARG A 385 -9.62 56.27 -42.03
CA ARG A 385 -10.83 56.78 -41.35
C ARG A 385 -11.50 57.95 -42.10
N SER A 386 -12.78 58.22 -41.83
CA SER A 386 -13.33 59.59 -41.63
C SER A 386 -14.73 59.58 -40.99
N ALA A 387 -15.12 60.72 -40.41
CA ALA A 387 -16.18 60.90 -39.40
C ALA A 387 -17.43 61.66 -39.91
N GLY A 388 -18.55 61.58 -39.19
CA GLY A 388 -19.73 62.46 -39.37
C GLY A 388 -20.82 62.22 -38.32
N ARG A 389 -21.25 63.30 -37.64
CA ARG A 389 -22.15 63.38 -36.46
C ARG A 389 -23.65 63.14 -36.77
N SER A 390 -24.41 62.66 -35.78
CA SER A 390 -25.66 63.32 -35.34
C SER A 390 -26.25 62.75 -34.02
N LEU A 391 -27.17 63.53 -33.46
CA LEU A 391 -27.56 63.71 -32.05
C LEU A 391 -28.38 62.60 -31.36
N ALA A 392 -28.44 62.77 -30.03
CA ALA A 392 -28.84 61.85 -28.97
C ALA A 392 -30.32 61.46 -28.91
N PHE A 393 -30.56 60.23 -28.40
CA PHE A 393 -31.66 59.94 -27.46
C PHE A 393 -31.16 58.96 -26.40
N CYS A 394 -31.43 59.29 -25.13
CA CYS A 394 -31.01 58.54 -23.96
C CYS A 394 -31.81 57.23 -23.83
N GLN A 395 -31.13 56.10 -23.93
CA GLN A 395 -31.62 54.81 -23.42
C GLN A 395 -30.47 54.08 -22.73
N THR A 396 -30.64 53.81 -21.45
CA THR A 396 -29.83 52.93 -20.63
C THR A 396 -29.91 51.50 -21.17
N ARG A 397 -29.04 51.16 -22.13
CA ARG A 397 -28.74 49.77 -22.48
C ARG A 397 -27.69 49.25 -21.50
N ARG A 398 -28.08 48.28 -20.67
CA ARG A 398 -27.15 47.40 -19.96
C ARG A 398 -26.20 46.80 -21.00
N GLY A 399 -24.92 47.14 -20.93
CA GLY A 399 -23.89 46.53 -21.75
C GLY A 399 -23.83 45.04 -21.44
N LEU A 400 -24.19 44.21 -22.41
CA LEU A 400 -23.64 42.86 -22.48
C LEU A 400 -22.14 43.04 -22.63
N ALA A 401 -21.41 42.82 -21.53
CA ALA A 401 -19.98 42.60 -21.60
C ALA A 401 -19.78 41.38 -22.50
N THR A 402 -19.28 41.61 -23.71
CA THR A 402 -18.75 40.54 -24.55
C THR A 402 -17.64 39.90 -23.73
N ALA A 403 -17.92 38.74 -23.15
CA ALA A 403 -16.88 37.91 -22.57
C ALA A 403 -15.84 37.71 -23.66
N ALA A 404 -14.60 38.13 -23.41
CA ALA A 404 -13.49 37.77 -24.26
C ALA A 404 -13.56 36.25 -24.44
N ALA A 405 -13.53 35.79 -25.70
CA ALA A 405 -13.43 34.36 -25.98
C ALA A 405 -12.21 33.85 -25.19
N VAL A 406 -12.46 32.96 -24.23
CA VAL A 406 -11.39 32.24 -23.55
C VAL A 406 -10.71 31.43 -24.65
N THR A 407 -9.55 31.89 -25.10
CA THR A 407 -8.66 31.09 -25.95
C THR A 407 -8.36 29.81 -25.17
N SER A 408 -8.99 28.71 -25.56
CA SER A 408 -8.68 27.39 -25.02
C SER A 408 -7.21 27.10 -25.33
N ILE A 409 -6.38 26.97 -24.29
CA ILE A 409 -5.00 26.55 -24.46
C ILE A 409 -5.05 25.08 -24.84
N SER A 410 -4.96 24.78 -26.14
CA SER A 410 -4.85 23.42 -26.63
C SER A 410 -3.52 22.82 -26.14
N ARG A 411 -3.59 21.88 -25.19
CA ARG A 411 -2.43 21.11 -24.72
C ARG A 411 -2.34 19.81 -25.51
N SER A 412 -1.12 19.33 -25.80
CA SER A 412 -0.90 18.12 -26.59
C SER A 412 0.04 17.17 -25.87
N HIS A 413 -0.28 15.89 -25.87
CA HIS A 413 0.54 14.82 -25.29
C HIS A 413 0.71 13.69 -26.29
N LYS A 414 1.81 12.93 -26.21
CA LYS A 414 1.96 11.72 -27.04
C LYS A 414 0.97 10.64 -26.61
N VAL A 415 0.78 10.48 -25.30
CA VAL A 415 -0.20 9.54 -24.75
C VAL A 415 -1.08 10.24 -23.74
N VAL A 416 -2.39 10.13 -23.89
CA VAL A 416 -3.36 10.51 -22.85
C VAL A 416 -4.00 9.25 -22.30
N VAL A 417 -4.00 9.12 -20.97
CA VAL A 417 -4.61 8.01 -20.21
C VAL A 417 -5.79 8.56 -19.43
N ILE A 418 -7.00 8.11 -19.76
CA ILE A 418 -8.21 8.45 -19.00
C ILE A 418 -8.38 7.43 -17.88
N GLY A 419 -8.41 7.92 -16.65
CA GLY A 419 -8.53 7.13 -15.43
C GLY A 419 -7.19 6.89 -14.74
N GLY A 420 -7.10 7.28 -13.47
CA GLY A 420 -6.01 7.02 -12.52
C GLY A 420 -6.28 5.78 -11.65
N GLY A 421 -7.13 4.87 -12.13
CA GLY A 421 -7.42 3.59 -11.49
C GLY A 421 -6.31 2.56 -11.69
N SER A 422 -6.60 1.29 -11.37
CA SER A 422 -5.61 0.19 -11.42
C SER A 422 -4.95 0.05 -12.80
N ALA A 423 -5.76 0.07 -13.87
CA ALA A 423 -5.26 -0.07 -15.24
C ALA A 423 -4.51 1.16 -15.71
N GLY A 424 -5.07 2.35 -15.50
CA GLY A 424 -4.46 3.60 -15.94
C GLY A 424 -3.09 3.86 -15.31
N LEU A 425 -2.93 3.64 -14.00
CA LEU A 425 -1.63 3.78 -13.35
C LEU A 425 -0.64 2.70 -13.79
N ALA A 426 -1.06 1.44 -13.91
CA ALA A 426 -0.16 0.37 -14.36
C ALA A 426 0.36 0.64 -15.79
N ILE A 427 -0.52 1.06 -16.70
CA ILE A 427 -0.17 1.35 -18.10
C ILE A 427 0.72 2.59 -18.21
N SER A 428 0.37 3.70 -17.55
CA SER A 428 1.13 4.95 -17.65
C SER A 428 2.56 4.79 -17.10
N HIS A 429 2.73 4.09 -15.99
CA HIS A 429 4.05 3.82 -15.43
C HIS A 429 4.85 2.83 -16.29
N GLN A 430 4.23 1.78 -16.85
CA GLN A 430 4.92 0.89 -17.78
C GLN A 430 5.38 1.62 -19.05
N LEU A 431 4.54 2.50 -19.62
CA LEU A 431 4.92 3.36 -20.74
C LEU A 431 6.12 4.24 -20.36
N LEU A 432 6.08 4.92 -19.21
CA LEU A 432 7.19 5.75 -18.75
C LEU A 432 8.48 4.93 -18.58
N ARG A 433 8.38 3.72 -18.00
CA ARG A 433 9.50 2.81 -17.77
C ARG A 433 10.12 2.25 -19.04
N SER A 434 9.43 2.32 -20.19
CA SER A 434 10.02 1.97 -21.48
C SER A 434 11.21 2.87 -21.87
N GLY A 435 11.35 4.03 -21.22
CA GLY A 435 12.40 5.01 -21.52
C GLY A 435 12.18 5.81 -22.80
N ARG A 436 11.04 5.62 -23.47
CA ARG A 436 10.73 6.26 -24.76
C ARG A 436 10.01 7.61 -24.66
N PHE A 437 9.57 7.99 -23.46
CA PHE A 437 8.79 9.20 -23.22
C PHE A 437 9.53 10.16 -22.29
N GLY A 438 9.53 11.43 -22.68
CA GLY A 438 10.03 12.54 -21.88
C GLY A 438 9.07 12.97 -20.78
N SER A 439 9.48 13.98 -20.02
CA SER A 439 8.63 14.58 -18.97
C SER A 439 7.37 15.21 -19.59
N GLU A 440 6.23 14.98 -18.95
CA GLU A 440 4.90 15.42 -19.36
C GLU A 440 4.43 14.94 -20.75
N GLU A 441 5.13 14.03 -21.44
CA GLU A 441 4.64 13.47 -22.73
C GLU A 441 3.48 12.48 -22.56
N ILE A 442 3.35 11.89 -21.37
CA ILE A 442 2.23 11.05 -20.97
C ILE A 442 1.39 11.83 -19.96
N ALA A 443 0.09 11.94 -20.23
CA ALA A 443 -0.88 12.57 -19.33
C ALA A 443 -1.86 11.55 -18.74
N ILE A 444 -2.21 11.72 -17.47
CA ILE A 444 -3.27 10.99 -16.78
C ILE A 444 -4.38 12.00 -16.44
N VAL A 445 -5.63 11.66 -16.77
CA VAL A 445 -6.80 12.49 -16.46
C VAL A 445 -7.73 11.71 -15.54
N ASP A 446 -7.90 12.18 -14.31
CA ASP A 446 -8.79 11.57 -13.31
C ASP A 446 -9.26 12.59 -12.26
N PRO A 447 -10.55 12.66 -11.92
CA PRO A 447 -11.05 13.62 -10.93
C PRO A 447 -10.76 13.21 -9.47
N ALA A 448 -10.38 11.96 -9.20
CA ALA A 448 -10.24 11.46 -7.84
C ALA A 448 -8.99 11.99 -7.13
N GLN A 449 -9.18 12.44 -5.89
CA GLN A 449 -8.07 12.77 -4.97
C GLN A 449 -7.42 11.49 -4.40
N TYR A 450 -8.20 10.42 -4.26
CA TYR A 450 -7.78 9.18 -3.64
C TYR A 450 -7.86 8.00 -4.61
N HIS A 451 -6.88 7.12 -4.49
CA HIS A 451 -6.84 5.84 -5.17
C HIS A 451 -7.19 4.71 -4.19
N HIS A 452 -8.02 3.77 -4.60
CA HIS A 452 -8.50 2.68 -3.73
C HIS A 452 -8.10 1.30 -4.24
N TYR A 453 -7.57 0.46 -3.35
CA TYR A 453 -7.46 -0.98 -3.59
C TYR A 453 -8.80 -1.67 -3.32
N GLN A 454 -9.71 -1.55 -4.29
CA GLN A 454 -11.09 -2.03 -4.19
C GLN A 454 -11.25 -3.54 -3.95
N PRO A 455 -10.38 -4.46 -4.47
CA PRO A 455 -10.48 -5.87 -4.10
C PRO A 455 -10.39 -6.12 -2.59
N GLY A 456 -9.73 -5.21 -1.86
CA GLY A 456 -9.63 -5.26 -0.41
C GLY A 456 -10.91 -4.85 0.33
N TRP A 457 -11.92 -4.22 -0.28
CA TRP A 457 -13.18 -3.90 0.39
C TRP A 457 -13.97 -5.14 0.85
N THR A 458 -13.69 -6.30 0.25
CA THR A 458 -14.16 -7.60 0.77
C THR A 458 -13.51 -7.99 2.11
N LEU A 459 -12.30 -7.49 2.42
CA LEU A 459 -11.65 -7.63 3.75
C LEU A 459 -12.30 -6.70 4.76
N VAL A 460 -12.61 -5.48 4.33
CA VAL A 460 -13.29 -4.47 5.16
C VAL A 460 -14.66 -4.98 5.60
N GLY A 461 -15.46 -5.47 4.64
CA GLY A 461 -16.78 -6.03 4.94
C GLY A 461 -16.75 -7.32 5.77
N ALA A 462 -15.57 -7.87 6.04
CA ALA A 462 -15.35 -9.04 6.90
C ALA A 462 -14.61 -8.69 8.21
N GLY A 463 -14.34 -7.41 8.48
CA GLY A 463 -13.63 -6.98 9.70
C GLY A 463 -12.13 -7.34 9.72
N LEU A 464 -11.54 -7.64 8.56
CA LEU A 464 -10.13 -8.06 8.44
C LEU A 464 -9.16 -6.91 8.15
N LYS A 465 -9.68 -5.77 7.69
CA LYS A 465 -8.93 -4.53 7.38
C LYS A 465 -9.83 -3.32 7.56
N THR A 466 -9.23 -2.15 7.72
CA THR A 466 -9.94 -0.87 7.60
C THR A 466 -9.99 -0.38 6.15
N LYS A 467 -10.97 0.46 5.79
CA LYS A 467 -11.03 1.04 4.43
C LYS A 467 -9.93 2.07 4.18
N GLU A 468 -9.44 2.70 5.24
CA GLU A 468 -8.34 3.67 5.24
C GLU A 468 -7.00 3.02 4.88
N GLU A 469 -6.72 1.80 5.37
CA GLU A 469 -5.53 1.01 4.96
C GLU A 469 -5.47 0.76 3.45
N LEU A 470 -6.62 0.78 2.78
CA LEU A 470 -6.77 0.47 1.37
C LEU A 470 -6.92 1.72 0.49
N ARG A 471 -6.79 2.90 1.09
CA ARG A 471 -6.84 4.20 0.43
C ARG A 471 -5.42 4.78 0.34
N MET A 472 -5.09 5.30 -0.83
CA MET A 472 -3.82 5.96 -1.12
C MET A 472 -4.09 7.35 -1.70
N ASN A 473 -3.20 8.30 -1.45
CA ASN A 473 -3.25 9.62 -2.06
C ASN A 473 -2.85 9.51 -3.54
N MET A 474 -3.70 9.98 -4.46
CA MET A 474 -3.48 9.80 -5.90
C MET A 474 -2.16 10.46 -6.38
N PRO A 475 -1.89 11.75 -6.07
CA PRO A 475 -0.61 12.39 -6.36
C PRO A 475 0.65 11.61 -5.93
N GLU A 476 0.62 10.91 -4.79
CA GLU A 476 1.79 10.16 -4.29
C GLU A 476 2.07 8.88 -5.10
N LEU A 477 1.09 8.40 -5.87
CA LEU A 477 1.23 7.22 -6.72
C LEU A 477 1.68 7.56 -8.15
N ILE A 478 1.62 8.82 -8.54
CA ILE A 478 1.92 9.26 -9.92
C ILE A 478 3.37 9.74 -9.98
N ASP A 479 4.17 9.13 -10.86
CA ASP A 479 5.53 9.60 -11.11
C ASP A 479 5.54 11.08 -11.55
N PRO A 480 6.42 11.94 -11.02
CA PRO A 480 6.48 13.37 -11.35
C PRO A 480 6.69 13.68 -12.85
N LYS A 481 7.20 12.72 -13.63
CA LYS A 481 7.33 12.87 -15.10
C LYS A 481 5.99 12.72 -15.83
N LEU A 482 4.95 12.20 -15.18
CA LEU A 482 3.62 12.05 -15.77
C LEU A 482 2.80 13.31 -15.50
N LYS A 483 2.13 13.84 -16.52
CA LYS A 483 1.25 14.98 -16.34
C LYS A 483 -0.07 14.55 -15.73
N PHE A 484 -0.35 14.94 -14.49
CA PHE A 484 -1.65 14.68 -13.87
C PHE A 484 -2.64 15.85 -14.05
N TYR A 485 -3.79 15.56 -14.65
CA TYR A 485 -4.95 16.43 -14.71
C TYR A 485 -6.00 15.94 -13.72
N ASN A 486 -6.09 16.60 -12.56
CA ASN A 486 -7.04 16.22 -11.52
C ASN A 486 -8.45 16.77 -11.79
N VAL A 487 -9.03 16.38 -12.92
CA VAL A 487 -10.34 16.82 -13.41
C VAL A 487 -11.05 15.66 -14.12
N SER A 488 -12.37 15.76 -14.28
CA SER A 488 -13.14 14.76 -15.04
C SER A 488 -12.89 14.86 -16.55
N VAL A 489 -13.33 13.85 -17.30
CA VAL A 489 -13.50 13.91 -18.76
C VAL A 489 -14.99 13.99 -19.07
N ASN A 490 -15.37 14.94 -19.92
CA ASN A 490 -16.77 15.16 -20.30
C ASN A 490 -17.08 14.69 -21.72
N GLY A 491 -16.08 14.60 -22.61
CA GLY A 491 -16.30 14.22 -24.00
C GLY A 491 -15.07 13.65 -24.68
N LEU A 492 -15.30 12.78 -25.65
CA LEU A 492 -14.29 12.11 -26.47
C LEU A 492 -14.59 12.41 -27.94
N THR A 493 -13.58 12.90 -28.68
CA THR A 493 -13.71 13.21 -30.10
C THR A 493 -12.56 12.51 -30.84
N PRO A 494 -12.65 11.18 -31.05
CA PRO A 494 -11.57 10.38 -31.60
C PRO A 494 -11.24 10.67 -33.06
N GLU A 495 -12.18 11.22 -33.83
CA GLU A 495 -11.94 11.69 -35.20
C GLU A 495 -10.96 12.87 -35.24
N ASP A 496 -10.93 13.69 -34.20
CA ASP A 496 -10.06 14.87 -34.08
C ASP A 496 -8.83 14.61 -33.17
N ASN A 497 -8.71 13.41 -32.62
CA ASN A 497 -7.71 13.04 -31.60
C ASN A 497 -7.69 13.98 -30.38
N THR A 498 -8.88 14.34 -29.88
CA THR A 498 -9.04 15.26 -28.76
C THR A 498 -9.96 14.71 -27.67
N ILE A 499 -9.67 15.04 -26.42
CA ILE A 499 -10.58 14.88 -25.28
C ILE A 499 -11.01 16.24 -24.74
N THR A 500 -12.22 16.31 -24.19
CA THR A 500 -12.74 17.50 -23.51
C THR A 500 -12.78 17.26 -22.00
N LEU A 501 -12.03 18.06 -21.25
CA LEU A 501 -11.95 18.00 -19.79
C LEU A 501 -13.22 18.54 -19.12
N GLY A 502 -13.37 18.25 -17.83
CA GLY A 502 -14.42 18.77 -16.95
C GLY A 502 -14.51 20.29 -16.93
N THR A 503 -13.38 20.96 -17.15
CA THR A 503 -13.25 22.42 -17.21
C THR A 503 -13.74 23.01 -18.54
N GLY A 504 -13.97 22.17 -19.56
CA GLY A 504 -14.21 22.59 -20.94
C GLY A 504 -12.94 22.72 -21.79
N ASP A 505 -11.76 22.64 -21.18
CA ASP A 505 -10.48 22.65 -21.91
C ASP A 505 -10.34 21.41 -22.79
N LYS A 506 -9.64 21.57 -23.92
CA LYS A 506 -9.34 20.49 -24.87
C LYS A 506 -7.89 20.03 -24.73
N VAL A 507 -7.69 18.72 -24.78
CA VAL A 507 -6.37 18.08 -24.77
C VAL A 507 -6.26 17.15 -25.97
N ASN A 508 -5.25 17.39 -26.81
CA ASN A 508 -4.94 16.56 -27.97
C ASN A 508 -4.02 15.40 -27.59
N TYR A 509 -4.12 14.32 -28.34
CA TYR A 509 -3.28 13.14 -28.16
C TYR A 509 -2.78 12.57 -29.49
N GLU A 510 -1.62 11.91 -29.47
CA GLU A 510 -1.23 11.00 -30.56
C GLU A 510 -1.85 9.61 -30.32
N HIS A 511 -1.82 9.13 -29.07
CA HIS A 511 -2.47 7.90 -28.62
C HIS A 511 -3.35 8.14 -27.39
N LEU A 512 -4.49 7.43 -27.33
CA LEU A 512 -5.44 7.50 -26.22
C LEU A 512 -5.62 6.13 -25.57
N VAL A 513 -5.46 6.06 -24.25
CA VAL A 513 -5.82 4.90 -23.42
C VAL A 513 -7.07 5.26 -22.61
N VAL A 514 -8.16 4.54 -22.81
CA VAL A 514 -9.43 4.77 -22.10
C VAL A 514 -9.62 3.70 -21.02
N ALA A 515 -9.36 4.05 -19.75
CA ALA A 515 -9.44 3.14 -18.60
C ALA A 515 -10.12 3.75 -17.35
N PRO A 516 -11.30 4.41 -17.46
CA PRO A 516 -11.99 5.02 -16.32
C PRO A 516 -12.60 4.01 -15.33
N GLY A 517 -12.55 2.71 -15.61
CA GLY A 517 -13.23 1.69 -14.84
C GLY A 517 -14.71 1.55 -15.21
N ILE A 518 -15.54 1.21 -14.23
CA ILE A 518 -16.98 0.97 -14.40
C ILE A 518 -17.79 1.79 -13.39
N LYS A 519 -18.91 2.35 -13.83
CA LYS A 519 -19.86 3.11 -13.01
C LYS A 519 -20.71 2.15 -12.18
N ILE A 520 -20.84 2.43 -10.88
CA ILE A 520 -21.79 1.76 -10.00
C ILE A 520 -23.10 2.54 -10.05
N ASN A 521 -24.21 1.88 -10.36
CA ASN A 521 -25.51 2.50 -10.47
C ASN A 521 -26.36 2.14 -9.25
N TYR A 522 -26.29 2.97 -8.19
CA TYR A 522 -27.11 2.76 -6.98
C TYR A 522 -28.60 2.93 -7.27
N ASP A 523 -28.97 3.77 -8.23
CA ASP A 523 -30.36 3.99 -8.65
C ASP A 523 -30.94 2.82 -9.47
N SER A 524 -30.14 1.78 -9.75
CA SER A 524 -30.61 0.57 -10.44
C SER A 524 -31.56 -0.29 -9.62
N VAL A 525 -31.64 -0.04 -8.32
CA VAL A 525 -32.55 -0.69 -7.39
C VAL A 525 -33.31 0.42 -6.69
N GLU A 526 -34.63 0.44 -6.86
CA GLU A 526 -35.51 1.42 -6.23
C GLU A 526 -35.37 1.33 -4.70
N GLY A 527 -35.19 2.47 -4.02
CA GLY A 527 -35.01 2.56 -2.57
C GLY A 527 -33.59 2.25 -2.06
N LEU A 528 -32.65 1.85 -2.92
CA LEU A 528 -31.29 1.51 -2.50
C LEU A 528 -30.46 2.72 -2.02
N PRO A 529 -30.45 3.88 -2.69
CA PRO A 529 -29.69 5.04 -2.21
C PRO A 529 -30.09 5.45 -0.79
N GLU A 530 -31.39 5.49 -0.51
CA GLU A 530 -31.94 5.83 0.81
C GLU A 530 -31.55 4.78 1.86
N ALA A 531 -31.67 3.49 1.52
CA ALA A 531 -31.34 2.40 2.43
C ALA A 531 -29.83 2.32 2.77
N LEU A 532 -28.95 2.67 1.81
CA LEU A 532 -27.51 2.75 2.06
C LEU A 532 -27.13 3.98 2.90
N ALA A 533 -27.82 5.11 2.69
CA ALA A 533 -27.59 6.35 3.45
C ALA A 533 -27.95 6.22 4.94
N GLU A 534 -28.88 5.33 5.29
CA GLU A 534 -29.21 5.06 6.69
C GLU A 534 -28.05 4.36 7.41
N ARG A 535 -27.27 5.11 8.21
CA ARG A 535 -26.03 4.62 8.82
C ARG A 535 -26.15 3.30 9.60
N ASN A 536 -27.23 3.13 10.36
CA ASN A 536 -27.49 1.95 11.19
C ASN A 536 -28.53 1.00 10.57
N GLY A 537 -28.93 1.24 9.32
CA GLY A 537 -29.92 0.42 8.63
C GLY A 537 -29.37 -0.97 8.24
N PRO A 538 -30.25 -1.96 8.01
CA PRO A 538 -29.87 -3.35 7.72
C PRO A 538 -29.25 -3.58 6.32
N VAL A 539 -29.25 -2.56 5.45
CA VAL A 539 -28.77 -2.66 4.06
C VAL A 539 -27.32 -2.17 3.93
N SER A 540 -26.45 -2.94 3.28
CA SER A 540 -25.03 -2.59 3.12
C SER A 540 -24.45 -3.03 1.77
N SER A 541 -23.29 -2.49 1.39
CA SER A 541 -22.59 -2.89 0.15
C SER A 541 -21.09 -2.69 0.25
N ILE A 542 -20.30 -3.67 -0.20
CA ILE A 542 -18.83 -3.53 -0.34
C ILE A 542 -18.40 -2.73 -1.58
N TYR A 543 -19.33 -2.27 -2.44
CA TYR A 543 -19.02 -1.70 -3.74
C TYR A 543 -18.86 -0.17 -3.76
N GLY A 544 -18.84 0.46 -2.58
CA GLY A 544 -18.57 1.89 -2.41
C GLY A 544 -17.75 2.18 -1.16
N TYR A 545 -16.85 3.16 -1.24
CA TYR A 545 -15.98 3.54 -0.12
C TYR A 545 -16.78 3.97 1.12
N ASP A 546 -17.87 4.70 0.90
CA ASP A 546 -18.70 5.26 1.97
C ASP A 546 -19.54 4.22 2.72
N PHE A 547 -19.70 3.03 2.13
CA PHE A 547 -20.62 1.99 2.64
C PHE A 547 -19.93 0.65 2.96
N CYS A 548 -18.70 0.43 2.48
CA CYS A 548 -18.04 -0.88 2.60
C CYS A 548 -17.75 -1.32 4.05
N ASP A 549 -17.53 -0.36 4.94
CA ASP A 549 -17.31 -0.56 6.38
C ASP A 549 -18.60 -0.75 7.19
N LYS A 550 -19.77 -0.56 6.58
CA LYS A 550 -21.07 -0.86 7.21
C LYS A 550 -21.35 -2.36 7.27
N VAL A 551 -20.79 -3.14 6.35
CA VAL A 551 -21.13 -4.56 6.15
C VAL A 551 -20.81 -5.41 7.39
N PHE A 552 -19.60 -5.27 7.96
CA PHE A 552 -19.20 -6.10 9.10
C PHE A 552 -19.98 -5.77 10.39
N PRO A 553 -20.19 -4.50 10.77
CA PRO A 553 -21.12 -4.14 11.85
C PRO A 553 -22.52 -4.74 11.69
N ASN A 554 -23.09 -4.72 10.48
CA ASN A 554 -24.39 -5.34 10.23
C ASN A 554 -24.36 -6.86 10.43
N ILE A 555 -23.29 -7.53 9.99
CA ILE A 555 -23.09 -8.98 10.22
C ILE A 555 -23.03 -9.27 11.73
N GLN A 556 -22.30 -8.46 12.51
CA GLN A 556 -22.18 -8.65 13.96
C GLN A 556 -23.50 -8.39 14.71
N GLN A 557 -24.29 -7.42 14.26
CA GLN A 557 -25.55 -7.04 14.91
C GLN A 557 -26.65 -8.07 14.69
N LEU A 558 -26.65 -8.79 13.56
CA LEU A 558 -27.67 -9.78 13.27
C LEU A 558 -27.54 -11.00 14.21
N GLN A 559 -28.56 -11.23 15.04
CA GLN A 559 -28.62 -12.38 15.96
C GLN A 559 -29.59 -13.47 15.51
N LYS A 560 -30.62 -13.11 14.73
CA LYS A 560 -31.62 -14.02 14.18
C LYS A 560 -32.30 -13.37 12.97
N GLY A 561 -32.90 -14.17 12.10
CA GLY A 561 -33.67 -13.69 10.96
C GLY A 561 -33.03 -13.99 9.61
N ASN A 562 -33.46 -13.26 8.58
CA ASN A 562 -33.10 -13.51 7.18
C ASN A 562 -31.95 -12.61 6.73
N ALA A 563 -30.84 -13.23 6.33
CA ALA A 563 -29.68 -12.59 5.70
C ALA A 563 -29.68 -12.87 4.19
N ILE A 564 -29.81 -11.83 3.37
CA ILE A 564 -29.84 -11.95 1.92
C ILE A 564 -28.60 -11.27 1.32
N PHE A 565 -27.90 -11.98 0.44
CA PHE A 565 -26.77 -11.46 -0.33
C PHE A 565 -27.14 -11.46 -1.81
N THR A 566 -27.01 -10.31 -2.49
CA THR A 566 -27.47 -10.18 -3.88
C THR A 566 -26.33 -10.09 -4.89
N GLN A 567 -26.57 -10.59 -6.09
CA GLN A 567 -25.74 -10.39 -7.27
C GLN A 567 -26.67 -10.09 -8.46
N PRO A 568 -26.53 -8.93 -9.12
CA PRO A 568 -27.43 -8.57 -10.19
C PRO A 568 -27.14 -9.38 -11.47
N ALA A 569 -28.11 -9.40 -12.38
CA ALA A 569 -27.85 -9.82 -13.76
C ALA A 569 -26.94 -8.82 -14.49
N GLY A 570 -26.16 -9.33 -15.45
CA GLY A 570 -25.26 -8.51 -16.27
C GLY A 570 -23.82 -8.42 -15.74
N VAL A 571 -23.11 -7.40 -16.22
CA VAL A 571 -21.68 -7.23 -15.97
C VAL A 571 -21.44 -6.50 -14.65
N ILE A 572 -20.62 -7.10 -13.78
CA ILE A 572 -20.12 -6.46 -12.56
C ILE A 572 -18.61 -6.64 -12.43
N LYS A 573 -17.94 -5.71 -11.75
CA LYS A 573 -16.54 -5.90 -11.36
C LYS A 573 -16.44 -6.94 -10.25
N CYS A 574 -15.46 -7.83 -10.37
CA CYS A 574 -15.23 -8.95 -9.46
C CYS A 574 -16.51 -9.74 -9.14
N ALA A 575 -17.04 -10.48 -10.11
CA ALA A 575 -18.29 -11.25 -9.96
C ALA A 575 -18.33 -12.26 -8.80
N GLY A 576 -17.17 -12.65 -8.25
CA GLY A 576 -17.09 -13.46 -7.04
C GLY A 576 -17.25 -12.69 -5.73
N ALA A 577 -17.15 -11.36 -5.69
CA ALA A 577 -17.23 -10.59 -4.44
C ALA A 577 -18.55 -10.72 -3.67
N PRO A 578 -19.75 -10.77 -4.31
CA PRO A 578 -21.02 -10.91 -3.61
C PRO A 578 -21.04 -12.14 -2.67
N GLN A 579 -20.60 -13.28 -3.20
CA GLN A 579 -20.52 -14.52 -2.45
C GLN A 579 -19.34 -14.56 -1.46
N LYS A 580 -18.24 -13.82 -1.67
CA LYS A 580 -17.17 -13.69 -0.67
C LYS A 580 -17.71 -13.11 0.64
N THR A 581 -18.50 -12.04 0.55
CA THR A 581 -19.14 -11.43 1.72
C THR A 581 -20.07 -12.42 2.42
N MET A 582 -20.87 -13.15 1.64
CA MET A 582 -21.76 -14.20 2.16
C MET A 582 -21.00 -15.29 2.92
N TRP A 583 -19.93 -15.83 2.32
CA TRP A 583 -19.15 -16.90 2.95
C TRP A 583 -18.48 -16.47 4.26
N LEU A 584 -18.01 -15.23 4.32
CA LEU A 584 -17.41 -14.67 5.54
C LEU A 584 -18.46 -14.38 6.60
N ALA A 585 -19.63 -13.88 6.23
CA ALA A 585 -20.75 -13.70 7.15
C ALA A 585 -21.22 -15.04 7.74
N LEU A 586 -21.40 -16.06 6.89
CA LEU A 586 -21.73 -17.42 7.32
C LEU A 586 -20.70 -17.96 8.30
N ASP A 587 -19.41 -17.84 7.97
CA ASP A 587 -18.34 -18.35 8.85
C ASP A 587 -18.27 -17.57 10.17
N HIS A 588 -18.53 -16.26 10.17
CA HIS A 588 -18.68 -15.47 11.39
C HIS A 588 -19.82 -16.00 12.26
N TRP A 589 -21.03 -16.15 11.71
CA TRP A 589 -22.19 -16.66 12.46
C TRP A 589 -22.01 -18.11 12.92
N LYS A 590 -21.26 -18.92 12.17
CA LYS A 590 -20.85 -20.25 12.61
C LYS A 590 -19.95 -20.19 13.84
N GLN A 591 -18.95 -19.31 13.82
CA GLN A 591 -18.01 -19.14 14.94
C GLN A 591 -18.69 -18.56 16.20
N THR A 592 -19.73 -17.74 16.03
CA THR A 592 -20.49 -17.16 17.15
C THR A 592 -21.69 -18.00 17.59
N GLY A 593 -21.89 -19.18 17.01
CA GLY A 593 -22.98 -20.10 17.38
C GLY A 593 -24.37 -19.69 16.90
N LEU A 594 -24.46 -18.75 15.97
CA LEU A 594 -25.71 -18.26 15.37
C LEU A 594 -26.08 -19.00 14.06
N TYR A 595 -25.18 -19.86 13.57
CA TYR A 595 -25.40 -20.69 12.40
C TYR A 595 -24.74 -22.06 12.53
N ASP A 596 -25.49 -23.13 12.26
CA ASP A 596 -25.01 -24.50 12.22
C ASP A 596 -25.26 -25.08 10.81
N PRO A 597 -24.21 -25.31 10.01
CA PRO A 597 -24.37 -25.86 8.66
C PRO A 597 -24.90 -27.31 8.67
N THR A 598 -24.81 -28.04 9.77
CA THR A 598 -25.36 -29.40 9.89
C THR A 598 -26.86 -29.41 10.21
N ASN A 599 -27.38 -28.31 10.75
CA ASN A 599 -28.80 -28.08 10.96
C ASN A 599 -29.22 -26.63 10.61
N PRO A 600 -29.19 -26.24 9.33
CA PRO A 600 -29.50 -24.88 8.89
C PRO A 600 -30.94 -24.48 9.24
N SER A 601 -31.88 -25.43 9.26
CA SER A 601 -33.28 -25.21 9.65
C SER A 601 -33.46 -24.83 11.11
N ALA A 602 -32.60 -25.27 12.02
CA ALA A 602 -32.65 -24.89 13.44
C ALA A 602 -31.84 -23.62 13.77
N SER A 603 -30.98 -23.17 12.85
CA SER A 603 -30.13 -21.99 13.06
C SER A 603 -30.96 -20.70 13.25
N PRO A 604 -30.60 -19.81 14.19
CA PRO A 604 -31.24 -18.50 14.35
C PRO A 604 -31.26 -17.65 13.06
N ILE A 605 -30.20 -17.74 12.26
CA ILE A 605 -30.03 -16.97 11.01
C ILE A 605 -30.29 -17.87 9.81
N LYS A 606 -31.07 -17.38 8.84
CA LYS A 606 -31.31 -18.01 7.53
C LYS A 606 -30.56 -17.23 6.47
N ILE A 607 -29.83 -17.92 5.60
CA ILE A 607 -28.93 -17.31 4.62
C ILE A 607 -29.41 -17.63 3.22
N SER A 608 -29.60 -16.59 2.40
CA SER A 608 -30.00 -16.72 1.00
C SER A 608 -29.03 -15.98 0.09
N PHE A 609 -28.66 -16.61 -1.02
CA PHE A 609 -27.91 -16.01 -2.11
C PHE A 609 -28.83 -15.77 -3.30
N ALA A 610 -29.17 -14.51 -3.56
CA ALA A 610 -30.00 -14.12 -4.69
C ALA A 610 -29.13 -13.63 -5.83
N THR A 611 -29.09 -14.38 -6.93
CA THR A 611 -28.29 -14.04 -8.10
C THR A 611 -29.16 -13.96 -9.33
N GLY A 612 -28.96 -12.94 -10.16
CA GLY A 612 -29.60 -12.82 -11.47
C GLY A 612 -29.11 -13.88 -12.48
N LEU A 613 -28.07 -14.65 -12.13
CA LEU A 613 -27.51 -15.71 -12.97
C LEU A 613 -28.15 -17.08 -12.70
N PRO A 614 -28.10 -18.02 -13.66
CA PRO A 614 -28.59 -19.38 -13.46
C PRO A 614 -27.60 -20.29 -12.68
N VAL A 615 -26.40 -19.80 -12.35
CA VAL A 615 -25.30 -20.59 -11.76
C VAL A 615 -24.54 -19.79 -10.71
N MET A 616 -23.78 -20.48 -9.83
CA MET A 616 -22.95 -19.88 -8.78
C MET A 616 -21.74 -19.11 -9.31
N PHE A 617 -21.17 -19.55 -10.43
CA PHE A 617 -19.98 -18.93 -11.02
C PHE A 617 -19.89 -19.20 -12.53
N GLY A 618 -19.25 -18.30 -13.28
CA GLY A 618 -19.20 -18.40 -14.75
C GLY A 618 -18.30 -19.52 -15.30
N VAL A 619 -17.47 -20.14 -14.46
CA VAL A 619 -16.53 -21.21 -14.86
C VAL A 619 -16.98 -22.54 -14.26
N PRO A 620 -17.28 -23.58 -15.08
CA PRO A 620 -17.88 -24.82 -14.61
C PRO A 620 -17.13 -25.49 -13.44
N LYS A 621 -15.79 -25.56 -13.50
CA LYS A 621 -14.96 -26.16 -12.44
C LYS A 621 -15.24 -25.54 -11.07
N TYR A 622 -15.16 -24.20 -10.98
CA TYR A 622 -15.35 -23.48 -9.72
C TYR A 622 -16.84 -23.37 -9.36
N SER A 623 -17.73 -23.27 -10.35
CA SER A 623 -19.18 -23.24 -10.12
C SER A 623 -19.66 -24.52 -9.45
N ALA A 624 -19.19 -25.69 -9.90
CA ALA A 624 -19.53 -26.97 -9.28
C ALA A 624 -19.04 -27.05 -7.82
N ALA A 625 -17.82 -26.59 -7.54
CA ALA A 625 -17.26 -26.56 -6.18
C ALA A 625 -18.05 -25.61 -5.25
N LEU A 626 -18.41 -24.43 -5.74
CA LEU A 626 -19.19 -23.44 -4.99
C LEU A 626 -20.64 -23.88 -4.76
N GLU A 627 -21.26 -24.52 -5.75
CA GLU A 627 -22.60 -25.06 -5.63
C GLU A 627 -22.66 -26.22 -4.63
N LYS A 628 -21.68 -27.13 -4.67
CA LYS A 628 -21.52 -28.18 -3.65
C LYS A 628 -21.39 -27.56 -2.25
N MET A 629 -20.53 -26.55 -2.10
CA MET A 629 -20.35 -25.84 -0.84
C MET A 629 -21.63 -25.15 -0.35
N ARG A 630 -22.41 -24.55 -1.25
CA ARG A 630 -23.71 -23.92 -0.94
C ARG A 630 -24.69 -24.95 -0.37
N GLN A 631 -24.80 -26.11 -1.00
CA GLN A 631 -25.67 -27.19 -0.57
C GLN A 631 -25.23 -27.76 0.78
N GLU A 632 -23.94 -28.09 0.93
CA GLU A 632 -23.37 -28.63 2.16
C GLU A 632 -23.51 -27.68 3.35
N ARG A 633 -23.49 -26.36 3.10
CA ARG A 633 -23.58 -25.34 4.15
C ARG A 633 -24.99 -24.78 4.34
N GLY A 634 -26.00 -25.28 3.62
CA GLY A 634 -27.39 -24.90 3.85
C GLY A 634 -27.78 -23.47 3.44
N VAL A 635 -27.11 -22.90 2.44
CA VAL A 635 -27.44 -21.56 1.90
C VAL A 635 -28.54 -21.69 0.84
N GLU A 636 -29.65 -20.96 0.97
CA GLU A 636 -30.73 -20.94 -0.04
C GLU A 636 -30.20 -20.33 -1.36
N GLY A 637 -30.34 -21.06 -2.48
CA GLY A 637 -29.96 -20.57 -3.80
C GLY A 637 -31.15 -19.98 -4.54
N LEU A 638 -31.24 -18.65 -4.58
CA LEU A 638 -32.23 -17.90 -5.36
C LEU A 638 -31.63 -17.53 -6.72
N PHE A 639 -31.44 -18.53 -7.58
CA PHE A 639 -30.91 -18.32 -8.95
C PHE A 639 -31.94 -17.65 -9.85
N GLN A 640 -31.48 -16.82 -10.78
CA GLN A 640 -32.30 -15.95 -11.62
C GLN A 640 -33.26 -15.03 -10.83
N HIS A 641 -32.82 -14.53 -9.69
CA HIS A 641 -33.53 -13.50 -8.92
C HIS A 641 -32.70 -12.21 -8.94
N ASP A 642 -33.13 -11.23 -9.74
CA ASP A 642 -32.46 -9.94 -9.89
C ASP A 642 -33.12 -8.90 -8.98
N LEU A 643 -32.39 -8.34 -8.01
CA LEU A 643 -32.96 -7.35 -7.09
C LEU A 643 -33.32 -6.08 -7.88
N VAL A 644 -34.56 -5.61 -7.73
CA VAL A 644 -35.07 -4.41 -8.43
C VAL A 644 -35.61 -3.32 -7.52
N ALA A 645 -36.06 -3.67 -6.30
CA ALA A 645 -36.54 -2.69 -5.33
C ALA A 645 -36.32 -3.15 -3.88
N ILE A 646 -36.22 -2.17 -2.97
CA ILE A 646 -36.17 -2.34 -1.52
C ILE A 646 -37.28 -1.46 -0.93
N GLU A 647 -38.22 -2.10 -0.22
CA GLU A 647 -39.35 -1.42 0.42
C GLU A 647 -39.34 -1.76 1.92
N GLY A 648 -38.80 -0.86 2.75
CA GLY A 648 -38.60 -1.14 4.17
C GLY A 648 -37.70 -2.36 4.37
N ASN A 649 -38.24 -3.44 4.94
CA ASN A 649 -37.54 -4.71 5.15
C ASN A 649 -37.84 -5.78 4.08
N LYS A 650 -38.40 -5.38 2.93
CA LYS A 650 -38.73 -6.28 1.81
C LYS A 650 -37.78 -6.06 0.64
N ALA A 651 -37.17 -7.14 0.17
CA ALA A 651 -36.39 -7.18 -1.06
C ALA A 651 -37.25 -7.77 -2.19
N ILE A 652 -37.37 -7.03 -3.29
CA ILE A 652 -38.22 -7.41 -4.43
C ILE A 652 -37.32 -7.80 -5.60
N PHE A 653 -37.52 -9.01 -6.11
CA PHE A 653 -36.72 -9.61 -7.16
C PHE A 653 -37.52 -9.80 -8.44
N ALA A 654 -36.97 -9.33 -9.56
CA ALA A 654 -37.43 -9.69 -10.88
C ALA A 654 -36.97 -11.09 -11.27
N ARG A 655 -37.80 -11.77 -12.05
CA ARG A 655 -37.58 -13.11 -12.57
C ARG A 655 -37.52 -13.06 -14.11
N PRO A 656 -36.85 -14.02 -14.78
CA PRO A 656 -36.80 -14.06 -16.25
C PRO A 656 -38.19 -14.16 -16.88
N ASP A 657 -38.27 -13.79 -18.16
CA ASP A 657 -39.45 -14.00 -19.02
C ASP A 657 -40.76 -13.40 -18.49
N GLY A 658 -40.67 -12.32 -17.70
CA GLY A 658 -41.85 -11.64 -17.16
C GLY A 658 -42.61 -12.45 -16.09
N GLN A 659 -41.97 -13.48 -15.52
CA GLN A 659 -42.48 -14.19 -14.35
C GLN A 659 -42.77 -13.21 -13.21
N GLU A 660 -43.71 -13.58 -12.34
CA GLU A 660 -44.11 -12.76 -11.20
C GLU A 660 -42.91 -12.42 -10.31
N LYS A 661 -42.86 -11.16 -9.85
CA LYS A 661 -41.81 -10.71 -8.94
C LYS A 661 -41.90 -11.48 -7.62
N VAL A 662 -40.75 -11.80 -7.05
CA VAL A 662 -40.66 -12.49 -5.76
C VAL A 662 -40.27 -11.48 -4.69
N THR A 663 -41.03 -11.44 -3.60
CA THR A 663 -40.74 -10.60 -2.43
C THR A 663 -40.23 -11.46 -1.28
N LYS A 664 -39.11 -11.07 -0.67
CA LYS A 664 -38.54 -11.73 0.51
C LYS A 664 -38.32 -10.70 1.62
N ASP A 665 -38.75 -11.02 2.83
CA ASP A 665 -38.42 -10.23 4.02
C ASP A 665 -36.95 -10.47 4.41
N PHE A 666 -36.24 -9.42 4.81
CA PHE A 666 -34.86 -9.50 5.28
C PHE A 666 -34.68 -8.74 6.61
N ASP A 667 -33.74 -9.24 7.41
CA ASP A 667 -33.21 -8.56 8.60
C ASP A 667 -31.79 -8.03 8.35
N PHE A 668 -31.12 -8.57 7.33
CA PHE A 668 -29.86 -8.06 6.79
C PHE A 668 -29.84 -8.24 5.27
N LEU A 669 -29.41 -7.21 4.53
CA LEU A 669 -29.30 -7.25 3.08
C LEU A 669 -27.95 -6.68 2.62
N HIS A 670 -27.12 -7.53 2.02
CA HIS A 670 -25.92 -7.08 1.30
C HIS A 670 -26.24 -6.96 -0.19
N VAL A 671 -26.20 -5.72 -0.71
CA VAL A 671 -26.61 -5.41 -2.08
C VAL A 671 -25.41 -5.21 -2.99
N VAL A 672 -25.50 -5.77 -4.19
CA VAL A 672 -24.60 -5.44 -5.30
C VAL A 672 -25.40 -4.68 -6.36
N PRO A 673 -25.16 -3.37 -6.54
CA PRO A 673 -25.86 -2.59 -7.55
C PRO A 673 -25.47 -3.02 -8.96
N LYS A 674 -26.35 -2.75 -9.94
CA LYS A 674 -25.96 -2.90 -11.36
C LYS A 674 -24.82 -1.96 -11.68
N MET A 675 -23.98 -2.37 -12.63
CA MET A 675 -22.83 -1.61 -13.06
C MET A 675 -22.85 -1.45 -14.57
N GLY A 676 -22.19 -0.42 -15.07
CA GLY A 676 -22.16 -0.14 -16.50
C GLY A 676 -21.06 0.84 -16.89
N PRO A 677 -20.83 1.03 -18.19
CA PRO A 677 -19.87 2.00 -18.68
C PRO A 677 -20.26 3.42 -18.22
N HIS A 678 -19.26 4.30 -18.10
CA HIS A 678 -19.49 5.71 -17.85
C HIS A 678 -20.19 6.37 -19.04
N ASP A 679 -21.06 7.34 -18.78
CA ASP A 679 -21.90 7.97 -19.82
C ASP A 679 -21.07 8.62 -20.93
N PHE A 680 -19.94 9.26 -20.59
CA PHE A 680 -19.04 9.87 -21.59
C PHE A 680 -18.34 8.84 -22.49
N VAL A 681 -18.22 7.57 -22.06
CA VAL A 681 -17.74 6.47 -22.90
C VAL A 681 -18.90 5.92 -23.71
N LYS A 682 -20.00 5.57 -23.04
CA LYS A 682 -21.20 4.97 -23.64
C LYS A 682 -21.76 5.79 -24.80
N ASN A 683 -21.73 7.11 -24.68
CA ASN A 683 -22.27 8.03 -25.69
C ASN A 683 -21.22 8.48 -26.72
N SER A 684 -20.03 7.88 -26.73
CA SER A 684 -18.95 8.23 -27.66
C SER A 684 -18.87 7.28 -28.87
N ALA A 685 -18.16 7.70 -29.91
CA ALA A 685 -17.84 6.86 -31.06
C ALA A 685 -16.91 5.67 -30.74
N LEU A 686 -16.39 5.60 -29.51
CA LEU A 686 -15.53 4.50 -29.05
C LEU A 686 -16.32 3.31 -28.47
N ALA A 687 -17.61 3.49 -28.19
CA ALA A 687 -18.42 2.46 -27.55
C ALA A 687 -18.85 1.35 -28.52
N ASN A 688 -18.94 0.11 -28.01
CA ASN A 688 -19.70 -0.97 -28.62
C ASN A 688 -21.20 -0.84 -28.29
N GLU A 689 -22.02 -1.78 -28.75
CA GLU A 689 -23.47 -1.78 -28.51
C GLU A 689 -23.85 -1.81 -27.02
N ALA A 690 -23.00 -2.40 -26.17
CA ALA A 690 -23.18 -2.45 -24.72
C ALA A 690 -22.65 -1.18 -24.00
N GLY A 691 -22.04 -0.24 -24.74
CA GLY A 691 -21.50 1.01 -24.22
C GLY A 691 -20.04 0.97 -23.73
N TYR A 692 -19.37 -0.18 -23.81
CA TYR A 692 -17.96 -0.33 -23.42
C TYR A 692 -17.02 0.03 -24.57
N VAL A 693 -15.77 0.39 -24.29
CA VAL A 693 -14.81 0.73 -25.34
C VAL A 693 -14.57 -0.48 -26.24
N ALA A 694 -14.86 -0.35 -27.54
CA ALA A 694 -14.84 -1.43 -28.53
C ALA A 694 -13.41 -1.78 -28.94
N VAL A 695 -12.80 -2.72 -28.23
CA VAL A 695 -11.43 -3.19 -28.48
C VAL A 695 -11.40 -4.60 -29.03
N ASN A 696 -10.30 -4.93 -29.69
CA ASN A 696 -9.97 -6.28 -30.08
C ASN A 696 -9.51 -7.09 -28.86
N ASP A 697 -10.08 -8.28 -28.71
CA ASP A 697 -9.93 -9.12 -27.52
C ASP A 697 -8.48 -9.48 -27.19
N ASN A 698 -7.61 -9.65 -28.20
CA ASN A 698 -6.26 -10.16 -27.98
C ASN A 698 -5.18 -9.07 -28.00
N THR A 699 -5.47 -7.92 -28.63
CA THR A 699 -4.49 -6.83 -28.82
C THR A 699 -4.77 -5.60 -27.94
N LEU A 700 -6.01 -5.44 -27.47
CA LEU A 700 -6.51 -4.29 -26.68
C LEU A 700 -6.56 -2.96 -27.46
N ARG A 701 -6.28 -2.99 -28.77
CA ARG A 701 -6.46 -1.87 -29.70
C ARG A 701 -7.94 -1.70 -30.01
N HIS A 702 -8.39 -0.47 -30.15
CA HIS A 702 -9.75 -0.17 -30.58
C HIS A 702 -10.00 -0.68 -32.01
N ASN A 703 -11.20 -1.21 -32.25
CA ASN A 703 -11.54 -1.88 -33.53
C ASN A 703 -11.58 -0.90 -34.72
N LYS A 704 -12.03 0.35 -34.50
CA LYS A 704 -12.10 1.42 -35.51
C LYS A 704 -10.89 2.37 -35.53
N PHE A 705 -10.47 2.91 -34.39
CA PHE A 705 -9.42 3.93 -34.29
C PHE A 705 -8.06 3.31 -33.95
N ALA A 706 -7.08 3.42 -34.85
CA ALA A 706 -5.81 2.72 -34.74
C ALA A 706 -4.93 3.16 -33.55
N ASN A 707 -5.14 4.38 -33.06
CA ASN A 707 -4.37 5.00 -31.99
C ASN A 707 -5.10 5.00 -30.63
N VAL A 708 -6.25 4.34 -30.53
CA VAL A 708 -7.04 4.24 -29.29
C VAL A 708 -6.94 2.84 -28.70
N TRP A 709 -6.87 2.76 -27.37
CA TRP A 709 -6.65 1.53 -26.60
C TRP A 709 -7.55 1.51 -25.37
N SER A 710 -7.87 0.32 -24.85
CA SER A 710 -8.59 0.18 -23.58
C SER A 710 -8.24 -1.11 -22.85
N ALA A 711 -8.24 -1.03 -21.52
CA ALA A 711 -8.01 -2.15 -20.61
C ALA A 711 -8.88 -1.99 -19.36
N GLY A 712 -8.95 -3.04 -18.54
CA GLY A 712 -9.74 -3.08 -17.32
C GLY A 712 -11.24 -2.96 -17.60
N ASP A 713 -11.96 -2.48 -16.60
CA ASP A 713 -13.42 -2.59 -16.57
C ASP A 713 -14.15 -1.78 -17.66
N ALA A 714 -13.49 -0.76 -18.24
CA ALA A 714 -14.06 0.08 -19.31
C ALA A 714 -14.07 -0.59 -20.70
N SER A 715 -13.22 -1.61 -20.89
CA SER A 715 -13.05 -2.29 -22.18
C SER A 715 -14.19 -3.28 -22.47
N SER A 716 -14.36 -3.62 -23.75
CA SER A 716 -15.27 -4.69 -24.20
C SER A 716 -14.73 -6.11 -24.02
N LEU A 717 -13.54 -6.29 -23.40
CA LEU A 717 -12.86 -7.58 -23.30
C LEU A 717 -13.79 -8.63 -22.65
N PRO A 718 -14.02 -9.80 -23.27
CA PRO A 718 -15.00 -10.80 -22.82
C PRO A 718 -14.44 -11.69 -21.71
N THR A 719 -13.95 -11.08 -20.63
CA THR A 719 -13.45 -11.77 -19.43
C THR A 719 -13.99 -11.13 -18.15
N SER A 720 -13.69 -11.72 -17.00
CA SER A 720 -14.06 -11.13 -15.72
C SER A 720 -13.25 -9.86 -15.45
N LYS A 721 -13.98 -8.78 -15.19
CA LYS A 721 -13.47 -7.45 -14.85
C LYS A 721 -12.85 -7.45 -13.45
N THR A 722 -11.53 -7.68 -13.37
CA THR A 722 -10.77 -7.80 -12.12
C THR A 722 -9.43 -7.09 -12.20
N ALA A 723 -8.89 -6.68 -11.05
CA ALA A 723 -7.52 -6.16 -10.98
C ALA A 723 -6.47 -7.20 -11.43
N ALA A 724 -6.77 -8.50 -11.30
CA ALA A 724 -5.87 -9.54 -11.79
C ALA A 724 -5.83 -9.58 -13.33
N ALA A 725 -6.97 -9.38 -14.01
CA ALA A 725 -7.00 -9.24 -15.47
C ALA A 725 -6.09 -8.08 -15.92
N VAL A 726 -6.19 -6.94 -15.24
CA VAL A 726 -5.34 -5.76 -15.50
C VAL A 726 -3.84 -6.08 -15.48
N THR A 727 -3.39 -7.00 -14.59
CA THR A 727 -1.97 -7.38 -14.53
C THR A 727 -1.46 -8.07 -15.81
N SER A 728 -2.35 -8.69 -16.59
CA SER A 728 -2.03 -9.32 -17.87
C SER A 728 -2.39 -8.44 -19.07
N GLU A 729 -3.41 -7.58 -18.93
CA GLU A 729 -3.83 -6.63 -19.96
C GLU A 729 -2.79 -5.51 -20.14
N ALA A 730 -2.30 -4.91 -19.05
CA ALA A 730 -1.41 -3.75 -19.12
C ALA A 730 -0.11 -4.02 -19.91
N PRO A 731 0.63 -5.13 -19.67
CA PRO A 731 1.83 -5.44 -20.46
C PRO A 731 1.55 -5.65 -21.95
N VAL A 732 0.43 -6.28 -22.30
CA VAL A 732 0.04 -6.51 -23.71
C VAL A 732 -0.31 -5.17 -24.38
N LEU A 733 -1.12 -4.34 -23.73
CA LEU A 733 -1.49 -3.02 -24.25
C LEU A 733 -0.26 -2.14 -24.44
N VAL A 734 0.63 -2.07 -23.44
CA VAL A 734 1.84 -1.26 -23.50
C VAL A 734 2.75 -1.73 -24.63
N SER A 735 2.98 -3.03 -24.76
CA SER A 735 3.78 -3.59 -25.85
C SER A 735 3.19 -3.22 -27.21
N ASN A 736 1.87 -3.39 -27.39
CA ASN A 736 1.20 -3.08 -28.66
C ASN A 736 1.13 -1.59 -28.97
N LEU A 737 0.98 -0.72 -27.97
CA LEU A 737 1.03 0.73 -28.14
C LEU A 737 2.42 1.16 -28.61
N LEU A 738 3.49 0.65 -27.99
CA LEU A 738 4.86 0.94 -28.40
C LEU A 738 5.15 0.45 -29.82
N ARG A 739 4.66 -0.73 -30.19
CA ARG A 739 4.73 -1.24 -31.57
C ARG A 739 4.02 -0.33 -32.57
N ALA A 740 2.83 0.15 -32.21
CA ALA A 740 2.10 1.07 -33.07
C ALA A 740 2.85 2.41 -33.26
N ILE A 741 3.53 2.91 -32.22
CA ILE A 741 4.43 4.06 -32.34
C ILE A 741 5.57 3.77 -33.32
N ASP A 742 6.06 2.54 -33.37
CA ASP A 742 7.09 2.09 -34.33
C ASP A 742 6.54 1.78 -35.74
N GLY A 743 5.25 2.02 -35.99
CA GLY A 743 4.60 1.67 -37.25
C GLY A 743 4.43 0.17 -37.48
N GLN A 744 4.52 -0.63 -36.41
CA GLN A 744 4.34 -2.08 -36.44
C GLN A 744 2.90 -2.47 -36.06
N GLU A 745 2.40 -3.55 -36.65
CA GLU A 745 1.09 -4.09 -36.27
C GLU A 745 1.11 -4.70 -34.86
N PRO A 746 0.00 -4.58 -34.09
CA PRO A 746 -0.14 -5.20 -32.78
C PRO A 746 -0.05 -6.73 -32.82
N GLU A 747 0.48 -7.32 -31.75
CA GLU A 747 0.49 -8.77 -31.54
C GLU A 747 -0.70 -9.21 -30.66
N PRO A 748 -1.46 -10.23 -31.08
CA PRO A 748 -2.61 -10.74 -30.32
C PRO A 748 -2.15 -11.66 -29.18
N ALA A 749 -1.72 -11.07 -28.06
CA ALA A 749 -1.08 -11.79 -26.96
C ALA A 749 -1.96 -11.99 -25.72
N TYR A 750 -3.02 -11.20 -25.52
CA TYR A 750 -3.91 -11.38 -24.38
C TYR A 750 -4.90 -12.53 -24.62
N ASP A 751 -4.94 -13.49 -23.69
CA ASP A 751 -5.80 -14.67 -23.79
C ASP A 751 -7.02 -14.60 -22.87
N GLY A 752 -7.28 -13.44 -22.26
CA GLY A 752 -8.39 -13.25 -21.34
C GLY A 752 -8.12 -13.69 -19.91
N TYR A 753 -6.85 -13.92 -19.54
CA TYR A 753 -6.48 -14.30 -18.18
C TYR A 753 -7.09 -13.36 -17.14
N THR A 754 -7.68 -13.94 -16.10
CA THR A 754 -8.22 -13.24 -14.94
C THR A 754 -8.18 -14.15 -13.72
N SER A 755 -8.30 -13.56 -12.53
CA SER A 755 -8.32 -14.30 -11.26
C SER A 755 -9.39 -13.77 -10.32
N CYS A 756 -10.01 -14.68 -9.59
CA CYS A 756 -10.95 -14.38 -8.51
C CYS A 756 -10.57 -15.16 -7.25
N PRO A 757 -9.80 -14.57 -6.32
CA PRO A 757 -9.55 -15.18 -5.02
C PRO A 757 -10.83 -15.08 -4.17
N LEU A 758 -11.57 -16.20 -4.09
CA LEU A 758 -12.84 -16.35 -3.39
C LEU A 758 -12.55 -16.70 -1.94
N LEU A 759 -12.74 -15.74 -1.03
CA LEU A 759 -12.83 -16.00 0.40
C LEU A 759 -14.04 -16.89 0.67
N THR A 760 -13.79 -18.10 1.15
CA THR A 760 -14.84 -19.10 1.43
C THR A 760 -15.07 -19.30 2.92
N GLU A 761 -14.15 -18.83 3.77
CA GLU A 761 -14.25 -18.75 5.23
C GLU A 761 -13.04 -17.96 5.75
N TYR A 762 -13.05 -17.60 7.04
CA TYR A 762 -11.88 -17.00 7.66
C TYR A 762 -10.72 -17.99 7.60
N GLY A 763 -9.58 -17.53 7.07
CA GLY A 763 -8.38 -18.35 6.92
C GLY A 763 -8.36 -19.25 5.67
N LYS A 764 -9.35 -19.22 4.77
CA LYS A 764 -9.28 -19.97 3.49
C LYS A 764 -9.77 -19.20 2.27
N VAL A 765 -9.09 -19.42 1.15
CA VAL A 765 -9.45 -18.91 -0.18
C VAL A 765 -9.46 -20.03 -1.21
N MET A 766 -10.50 -20.09 -2.04
CA MET A 766 -10.49 -20.78 -3.33
C MET A 766 -9.96 -19.82 -4.39
N LEU A 767 -8.88 -20.19 -5.09
CA LEU A 767 -8.22 -19.31 -6.05
C LEU A 767 -8.66 -19.67 -7.47
N ALA A 768 -9.75 -19.04 -7.94
CA ALA A 768 -10.23 -19.27 -9.30
C ALA A 768 -9.38 -18.50 -10.31
N GLU A 769 -8.75 -19.17 -11.26
CA GLU A 769 -7.98 -18.55 -12.35
C GLU A 769 -8.35 -19.18 -13.68
N PHE A 770 -8.59 -18.35 -14.68
CA PHE A 770 -9.11 -18.79 -15.97
C PHE A 770 -8.82 -17.77 -17.06
N LYS A 771 -9.03 -18.20 -18.31
CA LYS A 771 -8.87 -17.40 -19.52
C LYS A 771 -10.17 -17.37 -20.34
N TYR A 772 -10.13 -16.81 -21.56
CA TYR A 772 -11.30 -16.79 -22.44
C TYR A 772 -11.94 -18.18 -22.60
N GLY A 773 -13.27 -18.19 -22.79
CA GLY A 773 -14.07 -19.41 -22.84
C GLY A 773 -14.29 -20.09 -21.48
N GLY A 774 -13.88 -19.47 -20.37
CA GLY A 774 -14.04 -20.03 -19.04
C GLY A 774 -13.13 -21.24 -18.79
N VAL A 775 -12.00 -21.31 -19.49
CA VAL A 775 -11.02 -22.40 -19.35
C VAL A 775 -10.11 -22.11 -18.16
N PRO A 776 -9.98 -23.02 -17.17
CA PRO A 776 -9.06 -22.85 -16.05
C PRO A 776 -7.61 -22.62 -16.52
N LYS A 777 -6.90 -21.72 -15.83
CA LYS A 777 -5.49 -21.39 -16.07
C LYS A 777 -4.83 -21.11 -14.73
N GLU A 778 -4.61 -22.18 -13.98
CA GLU A 778 -4.22 -22.17 -12.57
C GLU A 778 -2.70 -22.03 -12.41
N THR A 779 -2.25 -20.96 -11.77
CA THR A 779 -0.82 -20.65 -11.56
C THR A 779 -0.11 -21.76 -10.79
N PHE A 780 -0.72 -22.27 -9.72
CA PHE A 780 -0.14 -23.32 -8.89
C PHE A 780 -0.59 -24.73 -9.30
N GLY A 781 -1.55 -24.84 -10.23
CA GLY A 781 -2.01 -26.11 -10.76
C GLY A 781 -0.94 -26.77 -11.63
N GLU A 782 -0.43 -26.04 -12.62
CA GLU A 782 0.62 -26.56 -13.52
C GLU A 782 1.98 -26.67 -12.83
N ILE A 783 2.32 -25.71 -11.96
CA ILE A 783 3.66 -25.63 -11.34
C ILE A 783 3.79 -26.58 -10.14
N LEU A 784 2.76 -26.73 -9.32
CA LEU A 784 2.82 -27.44 -8.04
C LEU A 784 1.82 -28.59 -7.91
N GLY A 785 1.00 -28.87 -8.93
CA GLY A 785 -0.05 -29.89 -8.87
C GLY A 785 -1.18 -29.54 -7.89
N ILE A 786 -1.32 -28.26 -7.52
CA ILE A 786 -2.28 -27.82 -6.51
C ILE A 786 -3.63 -27.55 -7.18
N ASP A 787 -4.65 -28.34 -6.84
CA ASP A 787 -6.03 -28.00 -7.22
C ASP A 787 -6.48 -26.73 -6.48
N GLN A 788 -6.69 -25.66 -7.24
CA GLN A 788 -7.08 -24.35 -6.71
C GLN A 788 -8.57 -24.21 -6.46
N ALA A 789 -9.39 -25.18 -6.88
CA ALA A 789 -10.78 -25.29 -6.46
C ALA A 789 -10.93 -25.68 -4.98
N VAL A 790 -9.87 -26.22 -4.36
CA VAL A 790 -9.85 -26.52 -2.92
C VAL A 790 -9.48 -25.26 -2.12
N PRO A 791 -10.32 -24.80 -1.17
CA PRO A 791 -9.97 -23.66 -0.33
C PRO A 791 -8.73 -23.89 0.53
N ARG A 792 -7.78 -22.93 0.53
CA ARG A 792 -6.49 -23.06 1.22
C ARG A 792 -6.10 -21.82 2.02
N ARG A 793 -5.34 -22.04 3.09
CA ARG A 793 -4.80 -20.98 3.96
C ARG A 793 -3.66 -20.19 3.31
N SER A 794 -2.85 -20.82 2.47
CA SER A 794 -1.82 -20.12 1.69
C SER A 794 -2.43 -19.04 0.79
N PHE A 795 -3.51 -19.37 0.06
CA PHE A 795 -4.23 -18.42 -0.78
C PHE A 795 -4.94 -17.33 0.02
N TYR A 796 -5.31 -17.62 1.27
CA TYR A 796 -5.84 -16.61 2.18
C TYR A 796 -4.82 -15.52 2.50
N HIS A 797 -3.59 -15.90 2.86
CA HIS A 797 -2.49 -14.93 3.07
C HIS A 797 -2.09 -14.21 1.79
N LEU A 798 -2.12 -14.92 0.65
CA LEU A 798 -1.91 -14.29 -0.65
C LEU A 798 -2.93 -13.15 -0.87
N LYS A 799 -4.21 -13.40 -0.57
CA LYS A 799 -5.28 -12.42 -0.74
C LYS A 799 -5.29 -11.32 0.31
N LYS A 800 -5.09 -11.67 1.59
CA LYS A 800 -5.23 -10.76 2.73
C LYS A 800 -4.02 -9.85 2.88
N ASP A 801 -2.81 -10.39 2.68
CA ASP A 801 -1.56 -9.77 3.07
C ASP A 801 -0.73 -9.38 1.83
N PHE A 802 -0.44 -10.35 0.96
CA PHE A 802 0.43 -10.14 -0.19
C PHE A 802 -0.20 -9.24 -1.27
N PHE A 803 -1.44 -9.51 -1.71
CA PHE A 803 -2.07 -8.75 -2.80
C PHE A 803 -2.23 -7.25 -2.51
N PRO A 804 -2.66 -6.79 -1.32
CA PRO A 804 -2.64 -5.36 -0.99
C PRO A 804 -1.23 -4.76 -1.05
N TRP A 805 -0.23 -5.46 -0.53
CA TRP A 805 1.16 -5.01 -0.54
C TRP A 805 1.73 -4.89 -1.95
N VAL A 806 1.60 -5.93 -2.78
CA VAL A 806 2.11 -5.92 -4.16
C VAL A 806 1.36 -4.91 -5.02
N TYR A 807 0.06 -4.75 -4.78
CA TYR A 807 -0.75 -3.77 -5.50
C TYR A 807 -0.20 -2.36 -5.33
N LYS A 808 -0.05 -1.92 -4.06
CA LYS A 808 0.42 -0.58 -3.71
C LYS A 808 1.87 -0.34 -4.14
N ASN A 809 2.74 -1.29 -3.85
CA ASN A 809 4.18 -1.06 -3.98
C ASN A 809 4.69 -1.27 -5.41
N TYR A 810 3.97 -2.01 -6.25
CA TYR A 810 4.51 -2.46 -7.54
C TYR A 810 3.49 -2.47 -8.69
N MET A 811 2.27 -2.99 -8.50
CA MET A 811 1.30 -3.08 -9.61
C MET A 811 0.93 -1.71 -10.17
N VAL A 812 0.53 -0.77 -9.31
CA VAL A 812 0.19 0.60 -9.76
C VAL A 812 1.41 1.39 -10.22
N LYS A 813 2.63 0.92 -9.90
CA LYS A 813 3.90 1.48 -10.38
C LYS A 813 4.41 0.79 -11.66
N GLY A 814 3.60 -0.08 -12.25
CA GLY A 814 3.91 -0.73 -13.52
C GLY A 814 5.00 -1.81 -13.46
N THR A 815 5.29 -2.37 -12.28
CA THR A 815 6.37 -3.37 -12.11
C THR A 815 5.86 -4.78 -11.80
N TRP A 816 4.55 -5.03 -11.77
CA TRP A 816 3.96 -6.34 -11.51
C TRP A 816 3.13 -6.86 -12.68
N GLY A 817 3.45 -8.07 -13.15
CA GLY A 817 2.78 -8.76 -14.26
C GLY A 817 1.89 -9.92 -13.84
N GLY A 818 1.40 -9.91 -12.59
CA GLY A 818 0.52 -10.96 -12.08
C GLY A 818 1.27 -12.30 -11.91
N PRO A 819 0.73 -13.42 -12.40
CA PRO A 819 1.40 -14.72 -12.32
C PRO A 819 2.80 -14.78 -12.94
N LYS A 820 3.13 -13.85 -13.85
CA LYS A 820 4.46 -13.74 -14.46
C LYS A 820 5.50 -13.10 -13.53
N GLY A 821 5.09 -12.60 -12.36
CA GLY A 821 5.98 -11.99 -11.38
C GLY A 821 6.33 -10.53 -11.68
N TRP A 822 7.53 -10.12 -11.26
CA TRP A 822 8.04 -8.77 -11.48
C TRP A 822 8.40 -8.52 -12.95
N ILE A 823 7.95 -7.38 -13.47
CA ILE A 823 8.32 -6.86 -14.78
C ILE A 823 9.64 -6.12 -14.62
N LYS A 824 10.65 -6.51 -15.40
CA LYS A 824 11.97 -5.88 -15.39
C LYS A 824 11.93 -4.50 -16.05
#